data_AF-A0A3D6EDW4-F1
#
_entry.id   AF-A0A3D6EDW4-F1
#
_cell.length_a   1.000
_cell.length_b   1.000
_cell.length_c   1.000
_cell.angle_alpha   90.00
_cell.angle_beta   90.00
_cell.angle_gamma   90.00
#
_symmetry.space_group_name_H-M   'P 1'
#
loop_
_entity.id
_entity.type
_entity.pdbx_description
1 polymer ?
#
loop_
_entity_poly.entity_id
_entity_poly.type
_entity_poly.pdbx_seq_one_letter_code
_entity_poly.pdbx_strand_id
1 'polypeptide(L)'
;MKKIISFVVGALMLSTAAWADSYVVDNKGDFGIAWNAIGKTVGQKDTIIVTASMGGINVNTKDTGPQKGVIYIIGQNDEDGKVPRLDLQIGIDTCTENAFSLIFENLTLSRRSTGTGEIVSSRSTPTYIDTLAFRNCEVLEFGRWPYRSTCDGGNINYFEVSGCTFHDADGEQEMFRFSQSIVEAVMVNNTFYNLPNMKALFALTRVPDEAAKENLIFTFENNDVFVANAAKGALIQVGSCAGMASEYYINNNLFLYPDWVNDMNLPLPEEKQTMIFSGAYGSVFAQNNVIENCRPWTDGMIIDEEGEGAWLNYDESTGEVADITGNMTMAEAQLDWSDFAARESGDFSIWNGHNLYTAGIETAYIKGKFIGAERWYTDTQKIKASFSYEIEGSQSAKVNIDPMKDQYFIGDEITLTADCNGLNTFNGWSDGNTDLEHKIVLEGDLAITARFTEIDYLAAWNLDQLTKNNEEFASPLVANYTNKAGDYTLAYAGFDGSDSSFVSTRNNKFSSRVLDLRNCVAIRESSDLLDETKTPGYVYIKFPTKGCSDMKFHAVVGTDGYCSDKINLEYSLDGLNWTPLASAAIKEAADSDNPDLMGQGLWFPLEADLPATLEEKDAVWVRVIADTEAGRTMTPPQATGDVEINTYFLYVGEIRVSATTDGSAIEEVKADEQISKDEPIYDIMGRRVFNVEPNRIYIQKGKKFIQK
;
A
#
# COMPACT_ATOMS: atom_id res chain seq x y z
N MET A 1 10.87 -11.19 -27.20
CA MET A 1 9.89 -12.06 -27.91
C MET A 1 10.46 -13.39 -28.43
N LYS A 2 10.05 -14.53 -27.87
CA LYS A 2 10.27 -15.88 -28.45
C LYS A 2 8.91 -16.42 -28.91
N LYS A 3 8.76 -16.79 -30.19
CA LYS A 3 7.59 -17.54 -30.67
C LYS A 3 7.75 -18.99 -30.23
N ILE A 4 6.86 -19.48 -29.37
CA ILE A 4 6.91 -20.85 -28.85
C ILE A 4 5.80 -21.65 -29.50
N ILE A 5 6.14 -22.79 -30.09
CA ILE A 5 5.19 -23.80 -30.56
C ILE A 5 5.26 -24.93 -29.52
N SER A 6 4.18 -25.10 -28.74
CA SER A 6 3.95 -26.14 -27.70
C SER A 6 4.36 -25.78 -26.25
N PHE A 7 3.42 -26.01 -25.32
CA PHE A 7 3.51 -25.75 -23.88
C PHE A 7 3.94 -26.97 -23.05
N VAL A 8 4.54 -26.70 -21.89
CA VAL A 8 4.76 -27.63 -20.77
C VAL A 8 3.79 -27.28 -19.65
N VAL A 9 3.25 -28.32 -19.00
CA VAL A 9 2.18 -28.30 -17.98
C VAL A 9 2.75 -28.02 -16.59
N GLY A 10 2.13 -27.07 -15.87
CA GLY A 10 2.22 -26.89 -14.41
C GLY A 10 0.81 -26.63 -13.87
N ALA A 11 0.48 -27.22 -12.73
CA ALA A 11 -0.89 -27.41 -12.24
C ALA A 11 -1.61 -26.09 -11.84
N LEU A 12 -2.35 -25.52 -12.78
CA LEU A 12 -3.59 -24.76 -12.61
C LEU A 12 -4.48 -25.14 -13.80
N MET A 13 -5.81 -25.19 -13.63
CA MET A 13 -6.75 -25.47 -14.73
C MET A 13 -6.80 -24.30 -15.72
N LEU A 14 -5.70 -24.07 -16.44
CA LEU A 14 -5.66 -23.24 -17.65
C LEU A 14 -6.44 -23.95 -18.76
N SER A 15 -7.04 -23.18 -19.66
CA SER A 15 -7.69 -23.72 -20.85
C SER A 15 -6.69 -24.58 -21.66
N THR A 16 -6.88 -25.91 -21.66
CA THR A 16 -5.94 -26.92 -22.19
C THR A 16 -5.92 -27.02 -23.73
N ALA A 17 -6.33 -25.97 -24.43
CA ALA A 17 -6.43 -25.97 -25.89
C ALA A 17 -5.05 -25.82 -26.55
N ALA A 18 -4.85 -26.48 -27.69
CA ALA A 18 -3.68 -26.26 -28.54
C ALA A 18 -3.75 -24.84 -29.15
N TRP A 19 -2.83 -23.98 -28.73
CA TRP A 19 -2.68 -22.60 -29.19
C TRP A 19 -1.96 -22.54 -30.54
N ALA A 20 -2.49 -21.77 -31.49
CA ALA A 20 -1.92 -21.66 -32.82
C ALA A 20 -0.72 -20.71 -32.86
N ASP A 21 -0.92 -19.45 -32.44
CA ASP A 21 0.17 -18.49 -32.24
C ASP A 21 0.21 -18.03 -30.77
N SER A 22 1.36 -18.22 -30.11
CA SER A 22 1.57 -17.83 -28.70
C SER A 22 2.79 -16.93 -28.56
N TYR A 23 2.63 -15.86 -27.77
CA TYR A 23 3.64 -14.84 -27.49
C TYR A 23 3.86 -14.70 -25.99
N VAL A 24 5.11 -14.81 -25.54
CA VAL A 24 5.48 -14.49 -24.16
C VAL A 24 5.95 -13.04 -24.09
N VAL A 25 5.38 -12.26 -23.16
CA VAL A 25 5.62 -10.82 -23.03
C VAL A 25 5.91 -10.45 -21.56
N ASP A 26 6.94 -9.63 -21.38
CA ASP A 26 7.38 -9.10 -20.07
C ASP A 26 7.42 -7.55 -20.06
N ASN A 27 7.06 -6.92 -21.18
CA ASN A 27 7.04 -5.47 -21.30
C ASN A 27 5.99 -4.99 -22.31
N LYS A 28 5.63 -3.71 -22.21
CA LYS A 28 4.61 -3.06 -23.05
C LYS A 28 4.91 -3.12 -24.55
N GLY A 29 6.18 -3.05 -24.96
CA GLY A 29 6.57 -3.09 -26.37
C GLY A 29 6.29 -4.46 -26.98
N ASP A 30 6.68 -5.52 -26.28
CA ASP A 30 6.42 -6.91 -26.68
C ASP A 30 4.91 -7.20 -26.73
N PHE A 31 4.14 -6.68 -25.77
CA PHE A 31 2.67 -6.77 -25.80
C PHE A 31 2.08 -6.15 -27.07
N GLY A 32 2.50 -4.93 -27.43
CA GLY A 32 2.01 -4.24 -28.63
C GLY A 32 2.35 -4.97 -29.94
N ILE A 33 3.53 -5.59 -30.03
CA ILE A 33 3.90 -6.42 -31.18
C ILE A 33 3.04 -7.68 -31.24
N ALA A 34 2.85 -8.38 -30.12
CA ALA A 34 2.03 -9.58 -30.05
C ALA A 34 0.57 -9.29 -30.43
N TRP A 35 -0.01 -8.22 -29.88
CA TRP A 35 -1.37 -7.77 -30.18
C TRP A 35 -1.61 -7.58 -31.68
N ASN A 36 -0.65 -7.00 -32.40
CA ASN A 36 -0.77 -6.76 -33.83
C ASN A 36 -0.58 -8.03 -34.69
N ALA A 37 0.05 -9.07 -34.14
CA ALA A 37 0.34 -10.29 -34.86
C ALA A 37 -0.81 -11.31 -34.82
N ILE A 38 -1.62 -11.30 -33.76
CA ILE A 38 -2.68 -12.28 -33.52
C ILE A 38 -4.03 -11.89 -34.11
N GLY A 39 -4.97 -12.83 -34.10
CA GLY A 39 -6.37 -12.58 -34.42
C GLY A 39 -6.65 -12.31 -35.90
N LYS A 40 -5.97 -13.06 -36.76
CA LYS A 40 -6.02 -12.90 -38.24
C LYS A 40 -6.82 -13.99 -38.94
N THR A 41 -7.17 -15.06 -38.24
CA THR A 41 -7.88 -16.22 -38.81
C THR A 41 -9.09 -16.57 -37.95
N VAL A 42 -10.24 -16.82 -38.58
CA VAL A 42 -11.47 -17.21 -37.89
C VAL A 42 -11.26 -18.54 -37.17
N GLY A 43 -11.70 -18.63 -35.91
CA GLY A 43 -11.59 -19.83 -35.08
C GLY A 43 -10.18 -20.18 -34.60
N GLN A 44 -9.15 -19.44 -35.03
CA GLN A 44 -7.78 -19.63 -34.54
C GLN A 44 -7.68 -19.17 -33.09
N LYS A 45 -7.08 -19.99 -32.22
CA LYS A 45 -6.87 -19.70 -30.80
C LYS A 45 -5.47 -19.16 -30.59
N ASP A 46 -5.35 -17.86 -30.38
CA ASP A 46 -4.09 -17.15 -30.20
C ASP A 46 -3.92 -16.68 -28.76
N THR A 47 -2.67 -16.59 -28.28
CA THR A 47 -2.38 -16.32 -26.86
C THR A 47 -1.29 -15.29 -26.69
N ILE A 48 -1.51 -14.36 -25.75
CA ILE A 48 -0.49 -13.53 -25.13
C ILE A 48 -0.31 -14.03 -23.70
N ILE A 49 0.89 -14.49 -23.38
CA ILE A 49 1.30 -14.97 -22.05
C ILE A 49 2.08 -13.84 -21.40
N VAL A 50 1.53 -13.30 -20.33
CA VAL A 50 2.08 -12.17 -19.59
C VAL A 50 2.88 -12.71 -18.42
N THR A 51 4.17 -12.37 -18.34
CA THR A 51 5.07 -12.89 -17.29
C THR A 51 5.57 -11.82 -16.33
N ALA A 52 5.20 -10.55 -16.56
CA ALA A 52 5.58 -9.45 -15.69
C ALA A 52 4.50 -8.36 -15.71
N SER A 53 4.36 -7.66 -14.58
CA SER A 53 3.45 -6.52 -14.47
C SER A 53 3.88 -5.38 -15.40
N MET A 54 2.92 -4.73 -16.06
CA MET A 54 3.21 -3.65 -17.00
C MET A 54 2.04 -2.67 -17.11
N GLY A 55 2.38 -1.38 -17.25
CA GLY A 55 1.41 -0.29 -17.29
C GLY A 55 1.35 0.47 -18.62
N GLY A 56 0.25 1.17 -18.84
CA GLY A 56 0.09 2.10 -19.94
C GLY A 56 -0.17 1.46 -21.31
N ILE A 57 -0.73 0.24 -21.35
CA ILE A 57 -1.07 -0.49 -22.58
C ILE A 57 -2.31 0.14 -23.23
N ASN A 58 -2.15 0.71 -24.42
CA ASN A 58 -3.26 1.28 -25.18
C ASN A 58 -3.31 0.64 -26.57
N VAL A 59 -4.29 -0.23 -26.81
CA VAL A 59 -4.41 -0.97 -28.06
C VAL A 59 -5.86 -0.97 -28.54
N ASN A 60 -6.06 -1.24 -29.82
CA ASN A 60 -7.39 -1.39 -30.39
C ASN A 60 -7.39 -2.47 -31.47
N THR A 61 -8.59 -2.89 -31.90
CA THR A 61 -8.79 -3.90 -32.95
C THR A 61 -8.78 -3.32 -34.37
N LYS A 62 -8.66 -2.00 -34.52
CA LYS A 62 -8.58 -1.34 -35.83
C LYS A 62 -7.21 -1.56 -36.48
N ASP A 63 -7.15 -1.33 -37.80
CA ASP A 63 -5.93 -1.36 -38.61
C ASP A 63 -5.20 -2.71 -38.51
N THR A 64 -4.08 -2.76 -37.77
CA THR A 64 -3.30 -3.99 -37.57
C THR A 64 -3.70 -4.79 -36.35
N GLY A 65 -4.73 -4.38 -35.59
CA GLY A 65 -5.23 -5.10 -34.41
C GLY A 65 -5.91 -6.45 -34.75
N PRO A 66 -6.21 -7.27 -33.72
CA PRO A 66 -6.91 -8.54 -33.91
C PRO A 66 -8.39 -8.28 -34.21
N GLN A 67 -8.90 -8.85 -35.31
CA GLN A 67 -10.29 -8.62 -35.77
C GLN A 67 -11.12 -9.90 -35.81
N LYS A 68 -10.52 -11.07 -35.58
CA LYS A 68 -11.16 -12.39 -35.63
C LYS A 68 -10.31 -13.39 -34.85
N GLY A 69 -10.77 -14.63 -34.73
CA GLY A 69 -10.15 -15.64 -33.88
C GLY A 69 -10.50 -15.45 -32.41
N VAL A 70 -10.00 -16.36 -31.59
CA VAL A 70 -10.19 -16.38 -30.14
C VAL A 70 -8.89 -15.93 -29.48
N ILE A 71 -8.92 -14.76 -28.85
CA ILE A 71 -7.74 -14.12 -28.27
C ILE A 71 -7.73 -14.34 -26.77
N TYR A 72 -6.67 -14.97 -26.29
CA TYR A 72 -6.44 -15.16 -24.87
C TYR A 72 -5.29 -14.27 -24.39
N ILE A 73 -5.49 -13.61 -23.27
CA ILE A 73 -4.46 -12.90 -22.53
C ILE A 73 -4.39 -13.56 -21.16
N ILE A 74 -3.29 -14.24 -20.90
CA ILE A 74 -3.14 -15.12 -19.73
C ILE A 74 -1.95 -14.65 -18.91
N GLY A 75 -2.16 -14.43 -17.61
CA GLY A 75 -1.05 -14.18 -16.70
C GLY A 75 -0.38 -15.47 -16.24
N GLN A 76 0.95 -15.45 -16.23
CA GLN A 76 1.78 -16.49 -15.66
C GLN A 76 2.31 -15.98 -14.33
N ASN A 77 2.05 -16.75 -13.27
CA ASN A 77 2.54 -16.42 -11.93
C ASN A 77 4.07 -16.39 -11.91
N ASP A 78 4.63 -15.51 -11.09
CA ASP A 78 6.06 -15.53 -10.77
C ASP A 78 6.42 -16.66 -9.79
N GLU A 79 7.69 -16.71 -9.38
CA GLU A 79 8.22 -17.74 -8.48
C GLU A 79 7.53 -17.73 -7.10
N ASP A 80 7.00 -16.58 -6.68
CA ASP A 80 6.29 -16.37 -5.42
C ASP A 80 4.77 -16.60 -5.56
N GLY A 81 4.30 -16.99 -6.76
CA GLY A 81 2.89 -17.23 -7.04
C GLY A 81 2.08 -15.96 -7.34
N LYS A 82 2.72 -14.80 -7.48
CA LYS A 82 2.05 -13.53 -7.73
C LYS A 82 1.60 -13.44 -9.18
N VAL A 83 0.35 -13.03 -9.38
CA VAL A 83 -0.27 -12.83 -10.68
C VAL A 83 0.21 -11.50 -11.30
N PRO A 84 0.56 -11.45 -12.60
CA PRO A 84 1.02 -10.20 -13.22
C PRO A 84 -0.13 -9.20 -13.38
N ARG A 85 0.19 -7.93 -13.09
CA ARG A 85 -0.74 -6.79 -13.20
C ARG A 85 -0.61 -6.07 -14.54
N LEU A 86 -1.74 -5.83 -15.20
CA LEU A 86 -1.82 -5.03 -16.42
C LEU A 86 -2.64 -3.75 -16.21
N ASP A 87 -2.02 -2.59 -16.46
CA ASP A 87 -2.76 -1.33 -16.57
C ASP A 87 -3.04 -1.04 -18.04
N LEU A 88 -4.26 -1.33 -18.49
CA LEU A 88 -4.59 -1.40 -19.91
C LEU A 88 -5.89 -0.70 -20.30
N GLN A 89 -5.96 -0.37 -21.59
CA GLN A 89 -7.15 0.07 -22.29
C GLN A 89 -7.18 -0.60 -23.67
N ILE A 90 -8.26 -1.32 -23.95
CA ILE A 90 -8.52 -2.00 -25.22
C ILE A 90 -9.78 -1.42 -25.88
N GLY A 91 -9.61 -0.85 -27.06
CA GLY A 91 -10.72 -0.46 -27.94
C GLY A 91 -11.09 -1.59 -28.90
N ILE A 92 -12.27 -2.19 -28.73
CA ILE A 92 -12.89 -3.02 -29.77
C ILE A 92 -13.58 -2.06 -30.73
N ASP A 93 -12.79 -1.51 -31.65
CA ASP A 93 -13.25 -0.51 -32.62
C ASP A 93 -13.84 -1.15 -33.88
N THR A 94 -13.47 -2.39 -34.19
CA THR A 94 -14.01 -3.17 -35.31
C THR A 94 -13.71 -4.66 -35.09
N CYS A 95 -14.60 -5.55 -35.52
CA CYS A 95 -14.36 -6.99 -35.51
C CYS A 95 -15.12 -7.66 -36.67
N THR A 96 -14.65 -8.84 -37.07
CA THR A 96 -15.39 -9.73 -37.94
C THR A 96 -16.55 -10.29 -37.14
N GLU A 97 -17.75 -10.10 -37.66
CA GLU A 97 -18.98 -10.46 -36.99
C GLU A 97 -18.99 -11.92 -36.53
N ASN A 98 -19.28 -12.12 -35.24
CA ASN A 98 -19.41 -13.43 -34.59
C ASN A 98 -18.18 -14.34 -34.74
N ALA A 99 -17.01 -13.76 -34.99
CA ALA A 99 -15.77 -14.49 -35.21
C ALA A 99 -14.61 -13.97 -34.37
N PHE A 100 -14.84 -13.01 -33.48
CA PHE A 100 -13.85 -12.41 -32.59
C PHE A 100 -14.21 -12.68 -31.14
N SER A 101 -13.25 -13.21 -30.38
CA SER A 101 -13.37 -13.40 -28.94
C SER A 101 -12.18 -12.77 -28.22
N LEU A 102 -12.43 -12.20 -27.04
CA LEU A 102 -11.39 -11.65 -26.16
C LEU A 102 -11.58 -12.21 -24.75
N ILE A 103 -10.56 -12.91 -24.26
CA ILE A 103 -10.62 -13.67 -23.02
C ILE A 103 -9.40 -13.31 -22.16
N PHE A 104 -9.66 -12.87 -20.92
CA PHE A 104 -8.63 -12.67 -19.91
C PHE A 104 -8.66 -13.84 -18.93
N GLU A 105 -7.49 -14.43 -18.63
CA GLU A 105 -7.39 -15.49 -17.63
C GLU A 105 -6.22 -15.23 -16.66
N ASN A 106 -6.44 -15.40 -15.36
CA ASN A 106 -5.39 -15.34 -14.33
C ASN A 106 -4.54 -14.06 -14.41
N LEU A 107 -5.18 -12.89 -14.29
CA LEU A 107 -4.54 -11.58 -14.40
C LEU A 107 -5.07 -10.64 -13.32
N THR A 108 -4.20 -9.75 -12.85
CA THR A 108 -4.64 -8.53 -12.16
C THR A 108 -4.83 -7.43 -13.22
N LEU A 109 -6.02 -6.85 -13.34
CA LEU A 109 -6.35 -5.83 -14.34
C LEU A 109 -6.68 -4.51 -13.65
N SER A 110 -6.11 -3.42 -14.15
CA SER A 110 -6.42 -2.08 -13.66
C SER A 110 -6.55 -1.05 -14.78
N ARG A 111 -7.14 0.10 -14.47
CA ARG A 111 -7.22 1.20 -15.44
C ARG A 111 -5.85 1.75 -15.75
N ARG A 112 -5.65 2.23 -16.98
CA ARG A 112 -4.51 3.10 -17.27
C ARG A 112 -4.58 4.40 -16.47
N SER A 113 -3.43 4.86 -15.99
CA SER A 113 -3.25 6.17 -15.35
C SER A 113 -3.61 7.37 -16.24
N THR A 114 -3.69 7.17 -17.56
CA THR A 114 -4.09 8.17 -18.56
C THR A 114 -5.17 7.61 -19.46
N GLY A 115 -6.22 8.39 -19.74
CA GLY A 115 -7.31 8.00 -20.63
C GLY A 115 -8.68 8.16 -20.00
N THR A 116 -9.65 7.38 -20.46
CA THR A 116 -11.05 7.49 -20.04
C THR A 116 -11.43 6.53 -18.91
N GLY A 117 -10.49 5.74 -18.38
CA GLY A 117 -10.68 4.90 -17.19
C GLY A 117 -11.40 3.56 -17.41
N GLU A 118 -11.55 3.11 -18.67
CA GLU A 118 -12.12 1.81 -19.04
C GLU A 118 -11.03 0.79 -19.39
N ILE A 119 -11.25 -0.49 -19.07
CA ILE A 119 -10.33 -1.58 -19.43
C ILE A 119 -10.61 -2.05 -20.87
N VAL A 120 -11.88 -2.37 -21.19
CA VAL A 120 -12.31 -2.76 -22.55
C VAL A 120 -13.49 -1.90 -22.97
N SER A 121 -13.53 -1.47 -24.24
CA SER A 121 -14.67 -0.70 -24.74
C SER A 121 -15.01 -0.91 -26.21
N SER A 122 -16.30 -0.83 -26.56
CA SER A 122 -16.80 -0.76 -27.94
C SER A 122 -17.52 0.58 -28.15
N ARG A 123 -16.90 1.54 -28.84
CA ARG A 123 -17.37 2.94 -28.79
C ARG A 123 -18.02 3.49 -30.04
N SER A 124 -17.45 3.21 -31.19
CA SER A 124 -17.64 4.04 -32.38
C SER A 124 -18.51 3.37 -33.45
N THR A 125 -18.33 2.07 -33.69
CA THR A 125 -19.13 1.29 -34.63
C THR A 125 -19.75 0.07 -33.94
N PRO A 126 -20.89 -0.43 -34.44
CA PRO A 126 -21.44 -1.71 -33.98
C PRO A 126 -20.38 -2.82 -34.00
N THR A 127 -20.26 -3.55 -32.90
CA THR A 127 -19.37 -4.71 -32.77
C THR A 127 -20.18 -5.95 -32.47
N TYR A 128 -19.88 -7.04 -33.18
CA TYR A 128 -20.52 -8.34 -32.99
C TYR A 128 -19.47 -9.31 -32.49
N ILE A 129 -19.41 -9.43 -31.17
CA ILE A 129 -18.39 -10.17 -30.44
C ILE A 129 -18.94 -11.57 -30.19
N ASP A 130 -18.14 -12.59 -30.50
CA ASP A 130 -18.51 -13.96 -30.18
C ASP A 130 -18.44 -14.18 -28.67
N THR A 131 -17.26 -14.00 -28.07
CA THR A 131 -17.06 -14.18 -26.62
C THR A 131 -16.27 -13.03 -26.01
N LEU A 132 -16.75 -12.46 -24.92
CA LEU A 132 -15.98 -11.59 -24.04
C LEU A 132 -15.95 -12.19 -22.64
N ALA A 133 -14.77 -12.55 -22.14
CA ALA A 133 -14.66 -13.27 -20.87
C ALA A 133 -13.54 -12.76 -19.95
N PHE A 134 -13.82 -12.78 -18.65
CA PHE A 134 -12.87 -12.57 -17.57
C PHE A 134 -12.91 -13.81 -16.66
N ARG A 135 -11.79 -14.51 -16.52
CA ARG A 135 -11.71 -15.76 -15.75
C ARG A 135 -10.58 -15.70 -14.75
N ASN A 136 -10.90 -15.94 -13.48
CA ASN A 136 -9.92 -15.95 -12.40
C ASN A 136 -9.08 -14.66 -12.39
N CYS A 137 -9.70 -13.52 -12.70
CA CYS A 137 -9.06 -12.22 -12.72
C CYS A 137 -9.33 -11.47 -11.42
N GLU A 138 -8.35 -10.68 -10.99
CA GLU A 138 -8.54 -9.62 -10.01
C GLU A 138 -8.66 -8.31 -10.78
N VAL A 139 -9.68 -7.50 -10.51
CA VAL A 139 -9.91 -6.23 -11.20
C VAL A 139 -10.04 -5.13 -10.17
N LEU A 140 -9.06 -4.22 -10.14
CA LEU A 140 -8.98 -3.16 -9.14
C LEU A 140 -8.64 -1.79 -9.73
N GLU A 141 -8.76 -0.75 -8.90
CA GLU A 141 -8.39 0.63 -9.24
C GLU A 141 -9.06 1.16 -10.52
N PHE A 142 -10.28 0.71 -10.83
CA PHE A 142 -11.02 1.19 -11.99
C PHE A 142 -11.94 2.37 -11.63
N GLY A 143 -12.01 3.39 -12.49
CA GLY A 143 -12.82 4.58 -12.21
C GLY A 143 -14.14 4.66 -12.95
N ARG A 144 -14.37 3.73 -13.87
CA ARG A 144 -15.61 3.65 -14.64
C ARG A 144 -16.03 2.20 -14.84
N TRP A 145 -15.65 1.62 -15.98
CA TRP A 145 -16.17 0.34 -16.46
C TRP A 145 -15.04 -0.62 -16.81
N PRO A 146 -14.96 -1.83 -16.21
CA PRO A 146 -14.20 -2.93 -16.80
C PRO A 146 -14.60 -3.20 -18.26
N TYR A 147 -15.90 -3.10 -18.58
CA TYR A 147 -16.39 -3.07 -19.96
C TYR A 147 -17.45 -2.01 -20.20
N ARG A 148 -17.30 -1.25 -21.29
CA ARG A 148 -18.33 -0.32 -21.77
C ARG A 148 -18.57 -0.41 -23.27
N SER A 149 -19.82 -0.53 -23.67
CA SER A 149 -20.24 -0.18 -25.03
C SER A 149 -21.08 1.08 -25.12
N THR A 150 -20.85 1.87 -26.18
CA THR A 150 -21.61 3.07 -26.57
C THR A 150 -21.99 3.09 -28.03
N CYS A 151 -21.60 2.06 -28.80
CA CYS A 151 -21.99 1.92 -30.19
C CYS A 151 -23.51 1.76 -30.32
N ASP A 152 -24.08 2.34 -31.38
CA ASP A 152 -25.51 2.19 -31.68
C ASP A 152 -25.72 0.86 -32.42
N GLY A 153 -25.84 -0.24 -31.67
CA GLY A 153 -26.05 -1.60 -32.19
C GLY A 153 -24.85 -2.53 -31.98
N GLY A 154 -24.94 -3.74 -32.54
CA GLY A 154 -23.99 -4.83 -32.28
C GLY A 154 -24.56 -5.88 -31.34
N ASN A 155 -23.77 -6.90 -31.03
CA ASN A 155 -24.14 -7.94 -30.07
C ASN A 155 -22.91 -8.59 -29.40
N ILE A 156 -23.14 -9.26 -28.28
CA ILE A 156 -22.24 -10.24 -27.69
C ILE A 156 -22.98 -11.58 -27.61
N ASN A 157 -22.47 -12.63 -28.24
CA ASN A 157 -23.11 -13.95 -28.13
C ASN A 157 -22.92 -14.53 -26.73
N TYR A 158 -21.71 -14.43 -26.17
CA TYR A 158 -21.40 -14.97 -24.85
C TYR A 158 -20.54 -14.00 -24.04
N PHE A 159 -21.06 -13.55 -22.90
CA PHE A 159 -20.33 -12.74 -21.92
C PHE A 159 -20.09 -13.56 -20.65
N GLU A 160 -18.85 -13.62 -20.17
CA GLU A 160 -18.50 -14.41 -18.98
C GLU A 160 -17.66 -13.61 -17.98
N VAL A 161 -18.01 -13.72 -16.71
CA VAL A 161 -17.18 -13.31 -15.58
C VAL A 161 -17.19 -14.44 -14.57
N SER A 162 -16.09 -15.16 -14.44
CA SER A 162 -16.02 -16.35 -13.59
C SER A 162 -14.81 -16.33 -12.66
N GLY A 163 -15.02 -16.66 -11.38
CA GLY A 163 -13.92 -16.76 -10.41
C GLY A 163 -13.18 -15.44 -10.12
N CYS A 164 -13.77 -14.29 -10.46
CA CYS A 164 -13.11 -12.99 -10.42
C CYS A 164 -13.36 -12.22 -9.12
N THR A 165 -12.43 -11.33 -8.75
CA THR A 165 -12.60 -10.38 -7.65
C THR A 165 -12.60 -8.95 -8.20
N PHE A 166 -13.51 -8.11 -7.71
CA PHE A 166 -13.61 -6.69 -8.10
C PHE A 166 -13.61 -5.82 -6.86
N HIS A 167 -12.61 -4.94 -6.73
CA HIS A 167 -12.47 -4.10 -5.54
C HIS A 167 -11.66 -2.83 -5.75
N ASP A 168 -11.64 -2.00 -4.72
CA ASP A 168 -10.83 -0.78 -4.60
C ASP A 168 -11.00 0.14 -5.82
N ALA A 169 -12.25 0.39 -6.18
CA ALA A 169 -12.63 1.17 -7.37
C ALA A 169 -13.39 2.43 -6.97
N ASP A 170 -12.99 3.58 -7.52
CA ASP A 170 -13.52 4.91 -7.17
C ASP A 170 -14.67 5.38 -8.07
N GLY A 171 -15.15 4.52 -8.99
CA GLY A 171 -16.12 4.88 -10.01
C GLY A 171 -17.57 5.06 -9.51
N GLU A 172 -18.27 6.06 -10.07
CA GLU A 172 -19.70 6.30 -9.81
C GLU A 172 -20.65 5.71 -10.86
N GLN A 173 -20.12 4.89 -11.77
CA GLN A 173 -20.84 4.40 -12.93
C GLN A 173 -21.18 2.92 -12.75
N GLU A 174 -21.74 2.29 -13.79
CA GLU A 174 -21.92 0.83 -13.83
C GLU A 174 -20.56 0.12 -14.03
N MET A 175 -20.40 -1.16 -13.68
CA MET A 175 -19.15 -1.90 -13.99
C MET A 175 -19.18 -2.42 -15.43
N PHE A 176 -20.13 -3.29 -15.74
CA PHE A 176 -20.34 -3.83 -17.07
C PHE A 176 -21.52 -3.12 -17.72
N ARG A 177 -21.22 -2.14 -18.58
CA ARG A 177 -22.24 -1.36 -19.27
C ARG A 177 -22.37 -1.76 -20.73
N PHE A 178 -23.58 -2.12 -21.12
CA PHE A 178 -23.90 -2.54 -22.47
C PHE A 178 -24.90 -1.57 -23.12
N SER A 179 -24.54 -1.11 -24.31
CA SER A 179 -25.40 -0.43 -25.29
C SER A 179 -25.66 -1.30 -26.54
N GLN A 180 -25.49 -2.61 -26.40
CA GLN A 180 -25.64 -3.62 -27.46
C GLN A 180 -26.24 -4.89 -26.85
N SER A 181 -26.91 -5.71 -27.66
CA SER A 181 -27.61 -6.91 -27.18
C SER A 181 -26.65 -8.00 -26.72
N ILE A 182 -27.12 -8.85 -25.82
CA ILE A 182 -26.37 -10.02 -25.34
C ILE A 182 -27.28 -11.23 -25.42
N VAL A 183 -26.78 -12.34 -25.94
CA VAL A 183 -27.54 -13.60 -26.02
C VAL A 183 -27.43 -14.36 -24.70
N GLU A 184 -26.21 -14.58 -24.23
CA GLU A 184 -25.94 -15.25 -22.95
C GLU A 184 -24.92 -14.46 -22.13
N ALA A 185 -25.22 -14.24 -20.85
CA ALA A 185 -24.31 -13.62 -19.89
C ALA A 185 -24.22 -14.46 -18.62
N VAL A 186 -23.01 -14.86 -18.25
CA VAL A 186 -22.72 -15.73 -17.11
C VAL A 186 -21.76 -15.04 -16.15
N MET A 187 -22.21 -14.83 -14.92
CA MET A 187 -21.43 -14.24 -13.83
C MET A 187 -21.46 -15.19 -12.63
N VAL A 188 -20.40 -15.97 -12.43
CA VAL A 188 -20.38 -17.03 -11.41
C VAL A 188 -19.12 -17.03 -10.54
N ASN A 189 -19.27 -17.36 -9.24
CA ASN A 189 -18.14 -17.46 -8.32
C ASN A 189 -17.30 -16.18 -8.23
N ASN A 190 -17.92 -15.00 -8.29
CA ASN A 190 -17.23 -13.72 -8.19
C ASN A 190 -17.43 -13.05 -6.84
N THR A 191 -16.53 -12.14 -6.48
CA THR A 191 -16.61 -11.36 -5.24
C THR A 191 -16.47 -9.87 -5.54
N PHE A 192 -17.37 -9.05 -5.00
CA PHE A 192 -17.46 -7.61 -5.21
C PHE A 192 -17.43 -6.88 -3.86
N TYR A 193 -16.44 -6.03 -3.60
CA TYR A 193 -16.29 -5.31 -2.33
C TYR A 193 -15.51 -4.01 -2.50
N ASN A 194 -15.59 -3.07 -1.55
CA ASN A 194 -14.91 -1.76 -1.66
C ASN A 194 -15.25 -1.01 -2.97
N LEU A 195 -16.55 -0.95 -3.28
CA LEU A 195 -17.09 -0.30 -4.47
C LEU A 195 -18.09 0.81 -4.04
N PRO A 196 -17.61 1.89 -3.36
CA PRO A 196 -18.43 2.81 -2.57
C PRO A 196 -19.54 3.50 -3.36
N ASN A 197 -19.29 3.70 -4.65
CA ASN A 197 -20.11 4.54 -5.51
C ASN A 197 -20.73 3.80 -6.69
N MET A 198 -20.59 2.48 -6.74
CA MET A 198 -20.98 1.69 -7.89
C MET A 198 -22.47 1.75 -8.13
N LYS A 199 -22.87 2.09 -9.36
CA LYS A 199 -24.29 2.23 -9.71
C LYS A 199 -24.95 0.89 -10.02
N ALA A 200 -24.22 -0.02 -10.67
CA ALA A 200 -24.63 -1.36 -11.01
C ALA A 200 -23.40 -2.23 -11.29
N LEU A 201 -23.49 -3.53 -11.01
CA LEU A 201 -22.49 -4.52 -11.43
C LEU A 201 -22.69 -4.86 -12.91
N PHE A 202 -23.94 -5.05 -13.32
CA PHE A 202 -24.31 -5.35 -14.69
C PHE A 202 -25.41 -4.41 -15.15
N ALA A 203 -25.24 -3.80 -16.33
CA ALA A 203 -26.21 -2.85 -16.86
C ALA A 203 -26.37 -2.96 -18.38
N LEU A 204 -27.47 -3.55 -18.82
CA LEU A 204 -27.96 -3.45 -20.19
C LEU A 204 -28.81 -2.18 -20.31
N THR A 205 -28.17 -1.10 -20.76
CA THR A 205 -28.72 0.26 -20.61
C THR A 205 -29.44 0.79 -21.84
N ARG A 206 -29.11 0.28 -23.03
CA ARG A 206 -29.70 0.75 -24.29
C ARG A 206 -29.54 -0.32 -25.37
N VAL A 207 -30.64 -0.69 -26.01
CA VAL A 207 -30.62 -1.40 -27.30
C VAL A 207 -31.44 -0.56 -28.27
N PRO A 208 -30.83 -0.01 -29.35
CA PRO A 208 -31.42 1.11 -30.09
C PRO A 208 -32.64 0.77 -30.95
N ASP A 209 -32.92 -0.50 -31.23
CA ASP A 209 -34.07 -0.96 -32.02
C ASP A 209 -34.72 -2.18 -31.35
N GLU A 210 -36.06 -2.23 -31.32
CA GLU A 210 -36.83 -3.39 -30.85
C GLU A 210 -36.46 -4.65 -31.64
N ALA A 211 -36.21 -4.52 -32.95
CA ALA A 211 -35.80 -5.65 -33.79
C ALA A 211 -34.38 -6.18 -33.48
N ALA A 212 -33.58 -5.41 -32.73
CA ALA A 212 -32.24 -5.79 -32.32
C ALA A 212 -32.20 -6.41 -30.91
N LYS A 213 -33.32 -6.44 -30.17
CA LYS A 213 -33.37 -7.06 -28.85
C LYS A 213 -33.29 -8.58 -28.98
N GLU A 214 -32.31 -9.15 -28.32
CA GLU A 214 -32.18 -10.59 -28.16
C GLU A 214 -32.81 -11.03 -26.84
N ASN A 215 -33.37 -12.24 -26.81
CA ASN A 215 -33.74 -12.86 -25.54
C ASN A 215 -32.45 -13.19 -24.80
N LEU A 216 -32.27 -12.58 -23.63
CA LEU A 216 -31.09 -12.75 -22.80
C LEU A 216 -31.28 -13.93 -21.85
N ILE A 217 -30.33 -14.87 -21.86
CA ILE A 217 -30.14 -15.83 -20.78
C ILE A 217 -29.07 -15.26 -19.84
N PHE A 218 -29.47 -14.85 -18.64
CA PHE A 218 -28.58 -14.25 -17.66
C PHE A 218 -28.43 -15.16 -16.44
N THR A 219 -27.19 -15.53 -16.12
CA THR A 219 -26.83 -16.34 -14.97
C THR A 219 -25.98 -15.52 -14.02
N PHE A 220 -26.43 -15.35 -12.79
CA PHE A 220 -25.71 -14.70 -11.70
C PHE A 220 -25.74 -15.63 -10.47
N GLU A 221 -24.75 -16.51 -10.36
CA GLU A 221 -24.78 -17.59 -9.35
C GLU A 221 -23.52 -17.66 -8.50
N ASN A 222 -23.68 -17.98 -7.21
CA ASN A 222 -22.55 -18.15 -6.29
C ASN A 222 -21.62 -16.93 -6.21
N ASN A 223 -22.16 -15.72 -6.29
CA ASN A 223 -21.39 -14.50 -6.13
C ASN A 223 -21.52 -13.93 -4.72
N ASP A 224 -20.45 -13.30 -4.24
CA ASP A 224 -20.44 -12.51 -3.02
C ASP A 224 -20.50 -11.02 -3.34
N VAL A 225 -21.59 -10.36 -2.95
CA VAL A 225 -21.85 -8.96 -3.27
C VAL A 225 -21.91 -8.15 -1.99
N PHE A 226 -20.80 -7.47 -1.70
CA PHE A 226 -20.59 -6.59 -0.55
C PHE A 226 -20.46 -5.14 -1.02
N VAL A 227 -21.52 -4.62 -1.63
CA VAL A 227 -21.49 -3.31 -2.33
C VAL A 227 -22.45 -2.33 -1.67
N ALA A 228 -21.92 -1.18 -1.26
CA ALA A 228 -22.64 -0.11 -0.56
C ALA A 228 -23.60 0.71 -1.48
N ASN A 229 -24.41 0.07 -2.33
CA ASN A 229 -25.28 0.71 -3.33
C ASN A 229 -26.76 0.78 -2.92
N ALA A 230 -27.10 1.65 -1.97
CA ALA A 230 -28.49 1.81 -1.51
C ALA A 230 -29.29 2.94 -2.20
N ALA A 231 -28.63 3.82 -2.98
CA ALA A 231 -29.23 5.07 -3.45
C ALA A 231 -29.21 5.31 -4.97
N LYS A 232 -28.57 4.45 -5.79
CA LYS A 232 -28.25 4.78 -7.19
C LYS A 232 -28.96 3.93 -8.26
N GLY A 233 -29.60 2.81 -7.89
CA GLY A 233 -30.33 1.93 -8.81
C GLY A 233 -30.29 0.47 -8.36
N ALA A 234 -30.63 -0.45 -9.27
CA ALA A 234 -30.44 -1.89 -9.04
C ALA A 234 -28.98 -2.31 -9.27
N LEU A 235 -28.50 -3.36 -8.60
CA LEU A 235 -27.18 -3.95 -8.84
C LEU A 235 -27.12 -4.61 -10.23
N ILE A 236 -28.21 -5.20 -10.68
CA ILE A 236 -28.38 -5.79 -12.01
C ILE A 236 -29.50 -5.01 -12.72
N GLN A 237 -29.14 -4.28 -13.77
CA GLN A 237 -30.05 -3.43 -14.53
C GLN A 237 -30.22 -3.97 -15.95
N VAL A 238 -31.40 -4.48 -16.27
CA VAL A 238 -31.74 -4.93 -17.62
C VAL A 238 -32.74 -3.97 -18.29
N GLY A 239 -33.59 -3.33 -17.48
CA GLY A 239 -34.60 -2.40 -17.99
C GLY A 239 -35.54 -3.07 -19.00
N SER A 240 -35.96 -2.35 -20.03
CA SER A 240 -36.73 -2.88 -21.17
C SER A 240 -35.84 -3.27 -22.36
N CYS A 241 -34.52 -3.45 -22.15
CA CYS A 241 -33.56 -3.61 -23.24
C CYS A 241 -33.37 -5.06 -23.71
N ALA A 242 -33.83 -6.04 -22.95
CA ALA A 242 -33.79 -7.45 -23.33
C ALA A 242 -35.11 -7.89 -24.01
N GLY A 243 -35.07 -8.99 -24.75
CA GLY A 243 -36.25 -9.58 -25.39
C GLY A 243 -37.28 -10.10 -24.38
N MET A 244 -38.55 -10.17 -24.79
CA MET A 244 -39.67 -10.47 -23.88
C MET A 244 -39.62 -11.87 -23.25
N ALA A 245 -38.90 -12.81 -23.86
CA ALA A 245 -38.76 -14.19 -23.37
C ALA A 245 -37.38 -14.43 -22.72
N SER A 246 -36.75 -13.38 -22.19
CA SER A 246 -35.49 -13.48 -21.45
C SER A 246 -35.66 -14.25 -20.14
N GLU A 247 -34.58 -14.88 -19.68
CA GLU A 247 -34.53 -15.67 -18.45
C GLU A 247 -33.39 -15.17 -17.56
N TYR A 248 -33.70 -14.96 -16.28
CA TYR A 248 -32.74 -14.44 -15.30
C TYR A 248 -32.61 -15.42 -14.14
N TYR A 249 -31.47 -16.12 -14.06
CA TYR A 249 -31.13 -17.06 -12.99
C TYR A 249 -30.21 -16.39 -11.97
N ILE A 250 -30.72 -16.15 -10.76
CA ILE A 250 -30.02 -15.43 -9.70
C ILE A 250 -30.01 -16.31 -8.45
N ASN A 251 -29.06 -17.25 -8.35
CA ASN A 251 -29.10 -18.32 -7.35
C ASN A 251 -27.87 -18.35 -6.44
N ASN A 252 -28.03 -18.78 -5.19
CA ASN A 252 -26.93 -19.06 -4.26
C ASN A 252 -25.96 -17.87 -4.03
N ASN A 253 -26.41 -16.61 -4.14
CA ASN A 253 -25.54 -15.44 -3.94
C ASN A 253 -25.62 -14.92 -2.49
N LEU A 254 -24.59 -14.20 -2.06
CA LEU A 254 -24.64 -13.32 -0.90
C LEU A 254 -24.88 -11.88 -1.37
N PHE A 255 -26.03 -11.29 -1.03
CA PHE A 255 -26.33 -9.86 -1.25
C PHE A 255 -26.40 -9.15 0.09
N LEU A 256 -25.24 -8.72 0.59
CA LEU A 256 -25.12 -8.13 1.92
C LEU A 256 -24.60 -6.70 1.82
N TYR A 257 -25.29 -5.77 2.48
CA TYR A 257 -24.74 -4.43 2.66
C TYR A 257 -23.59 -4.47 3.68
N PRO A 258 -22.36 -4.03 3.33
CA PRO A 258 -21.19 -4.10 4.22
C PRO A 258 -21.45 -3.54 5.63
N ASP A 259 -20.98 -4.23 6.68
CA ASP A 259 -21.08 -3.74 8.08
C ASP A 259 -19.94 -2.81 8.50
N TRP A 260 -18.92 -2.66 7.66
CA TRP A 260 -17.78 -1.77 7.91
C TRP A 260 -17.90 -0.48 7.10
N VAL A 261 -17.43 0.61 7.70
CA VAL A 261 -17.45 1.95 7.11
C VAL A 261 -16.03 2.46 6.96
N ASN A 262 -15.69 2.87 5.75
CA ASN A 262 -14.42 3.52 5.42
C ASN A 262 -14.60 4.38 4.15
N ASP A 263 -13.51 4.94 3.62
CA ASP A 263 -13.57 5.78 2.41
C ASP A 263 -14.08 5.02 1.17
N MET A 264 -14.07 3.68 1.20
CA MET A 264 -14.49 2.78 0.13
C MET A 264 -15.79 2.00 0.42
N ASN A 265 -16.39 2.14 1.60
CA ASN A 265 -17.71 1.60 1.94
C ASN A 265 -18.48 2.62 2.77
N LEU A 266 -19.51 3.18 2.15
CA LEU A 266 -20.35 4.19 2.78
C LEU A 266 -21.35 3.54 3.73
N PRO A 267 -21.73 4.21 4.83
CA PRO A 267 -22.77 3.71 5.71
C PRO A 267 -24.11 3.62 4.96
N LEU A 268 -24.93 2.62 5.33
CA LEU A 268 -26.29 2.48 4.80
C LEU A 268 -27.08 3.77 5.07
N PRO A 269 -27.57 4.48 4.03
CA PRO A 269 -28.36 5.69 4.25
C PRO A 269 -29.68 5.35 4.93
N GLU A 270 -30.13 6.24 5.82
CA GLU A 270 -31.39 6.11 6.54
C GLU A 270 -32.56 5.92 5.55
N GLU A 271 -33.45 4.96 5.85
CA GLU A 271 -34.62 4.60 5.01
C GLU A 271 -34.29 4.17 3.57
N LYS A 272 -33.03 3.80 3.27
CA LYS A 272 -32.64 3.26 1.96
C LYS A 272 -32.25 1.79 2.06
N GLN A 273 -32.51 1.08 0.99
CA GLN A 273 -32.17 -0.33 0.80
C GLN A 273 -31.73 -0.55 -0.64
N THR A 274 -30.82 -1.50 -0.83
CA THR A 274 -30.29 -1.91 -2.13
C THR A 274 -31.36 -2.62 -2.94
N MET A 275 -31.48 -2.30 -4.23
CA MET A 275 -32.29 -3.08 -5.16
C MET A 275 -31.38 -4.08 -5.88
N ILE A 276 -31.74 -5.36 -5.90
CA ILE A 276 -30.87 -6.40 -6.50
C ILE A 276 -31.01 -6.37 -8.02
N PHE A 277 -32.24 -6.50 -8.52
CA PHE A 277 -32.53 -6.65 -9.95
C PHE A 277 -33.56 -5.62 -10.40
N SER A 278 -33.48 -5.19 -11.66
CA SER A 278 -34.53 -4.42 -12.32
C SER A 278 -34.64 -4.75 -13.81
N GLY A 279 -35.86 -5.01 -14.26
CA GLY A 279 -36.16 -5.38 -15.64
C GLY A 279 -37.65 -5.41 -15.95
N ALA A 280 -37.98 -5.23 -17.23
CA ALA A 280 -39.30 -5.46 -17.81
C ALA A 280 -39.29 -6.78 -18.58
N TYR A 281 -40.43 -7.48 -18.59
CA TYR A 281 -40.61 -8.78 -19.27
C TYR A 281 -39.67 -9.90 -18.77
N GLY A 282 -39.75 -11.08 -19.38
CA GLY A 282 -38.95 -12.25 -19.04
C GLY A 282 -39.35 -12.95 -17.74
N SER A 283 -38.62 -14.01 -17.38
CA SER A 283 -38.83 -14.80 -16.16
C SER A 283 -37.67 -14.65 -15.19
N VAL A 284 -37.95 -14.35 -13.92
CA VAL A 284 -36.92 -14.21 -12.87
C VAL A 284 -36.93 -15.41 -11.94
N PHE A 285 -35.86 -16.20 -11.96
CA PHE A 285 -35.64 -17.35 -11.09
C PHE A 285 -34.60 -16.96 -10.02
N ALA A 286 -35.01 -16.87 -8.76
CA ALA A 286 -34.13 -16.41 -7.69
C ALA A 286 -34.20 -17.32 -6.46
N GLN A 287 -33.22 -18.20 -6.32
CA GLN A 287 -33.24 -19.28 -5.33
C GLN A 287 -32.04 -19.28 -4.39
N ASN A 288 -32.30 -19.54 -3.10
CA ASN A 288 -31.27 -19.79 -2.08
C ASN A 288 -30.18 -18.68 -1.97
N ASN A 289 -30.54 -17.43 -2.21
CA ASN A 289 -29.67 -16.29 -1.92
C ASN A 289 -29.76 -15.90 -0.44
N VAL A 290 -28.66 -15.43 0.14
CA VAL A 290 -28.68 -14.77 1.45
C VAL A 290 -28.71 -13.26 1.22
N ILE A 291 -29.73 -12.60 1.75
CA ILE A 291 -30.08 -11.23 1.43
C ILE A 291 -30.28 -10.45 2.73
N GLU A 292 -29.56 -9.34 2.88
CA GLU A 292 -29.70 -8.43 4.02
C GLU A 292 -29.70 -6.98 3.52
N ASN A 293 -30.56 -6.13 4.09
CA ASN A 293 -30.71 -4.71 3.72
C ASN A 293 -31.01 -4.45 2.22
N CYS A 294 -31.69 -5.38 1.57
CA CYS A 294 -32.17 -5.23 0.20
C CYS A 294 -33.70 -5.12 0.14
N ARG A 295 -34.19 -4.48 -0.92
CA ARG A 295 -35.62 -4.34 -1.22
C ARG A 295 -36.23 -5.67 -1.67
N PRO A 296 -37.55 -5.86 -1.53
CA PRO A 296 -38.26 -6.97 -2.14
C PRO A 296 -38.00 -7.06 -3.66
N TRP A 297 -37.99 -8.28 -4.20
CA TRP A 297 -37.76 -8.51 -5.64
C TRP A 297 -38.73 -7.74 -6.54
N THR A 298 -40.01 -7.69 -6.15
CA THR A 298 -41.07 -7.03 -6.92
C THR A 298 -40.87 -5.53 -7.11
N ASP A 299 -40.08 -4.85 -6.27
CA ASP A 299 -39.71 -3.44 -6.46
C ASP A 299 -38.87 -3.21 -7.73
N GLY A 300 -38.22 -4.26 -8.25
CA GLY A 300 -37.43 -4.23 -9.47
C GLY A 300 -38.24 -4.34 -10.76
N MET A 301 -39.50 -4.76 -10.67
CA MET A 301 -40.36 -4.99 -11.81
C MET A 301 -40.75 -3.66 -12.47
N ILE A 302 -40.50 -3.54 -13.77
CA ILE A 302 -40.85 -2.36 -14.55
C ILE A 302 -42.10 -2.67 -15.37
N ILE A 303 -43.17 -1.94 -15.07
CA ILE A 303 -44.43 -1.95 -15.83
C ILE A 303 -44.49 -0.65 -16.65
N ASP A 304 -44.93 -0.73 -17.90
CA ASP A 304 -45.12 0.42 -18.77
C ASP A 304 -46.43 1.19 -18.49
N GLU A 305 -46.67 2.28 -19.22
CA GLU A 305 -47.84 3.16 -19.01
C GLU A 305 -49.16 2.47 -19.36
N GLU A 306 -49.11 1.44 -20.20
CA GLU A 306 -50.22 0.60 -20.61
C GLU A 306 -50.54 -0.52 -19.61
N GLY A 307 -49.71 -0.71 -18.58
CA GLY A 307 -49.86 -1.76 -17.58
C GLY A 307 -49.24 -3.10 -18.00
N GLU A 308 -48.49 -3.13 -19.10
CA GLU A 308 -47.79 -4.30 -19.62
C GLU A 308 -46.32 -4.32 -19.11
N GLY A 309 -45.66 -5.49 -19.15
CA GLY A 309 -44.25 -5.61 -18.73
C GLY A 309 -44.01 -6.33 -17.41
N ALA A 310 -45.06 -6.88 -16.77
CA ALA A 310 -44.90 -7.82 -15.67
C ALA A 310 -44.01 -9.00 -16.08
N TRP A 311 -43.24 -9.52 -15.12
CA TRP A 311 -42.47 -10.74 -15.34
C TRP A 311 -43.42 -11.90 -15.68
N LEU A 312 -43.01 -12.78 -16.59
CA LEU A 312 -43.85 -13.88 -17.09
C LEU A 312 -44.25 -14.88 -16.00
N ASN A 313 -43.50 -14.92 -14.91
CA ASN A 313 -43.76 -15.73 -13.72
C ASN A 313 -44.38 -14.92 -12.56
N TYR A 314 -44.85 -13.70 -12.79
CA TYR A 314 -45.61 -12.91 -11.82
C TYR A 314 -47.10 -13.32 -11.85
N ASP A 315 -47.66 -13.62 -10.68
CA ASP A 315 -49.09 -13.87 -10.51
C ASP A 315 -49.76 -12.60 -9.96
N GLU A 316 -50.46 -11.88 -10.84
CA GLU A 316 -51.19 -10.66 -10.48
C GLU A 316 -52.26 -10.87 -9.40
N SER A 317 -52.80 -12.09 -9.26
CA SER A 317 -53.87 -12.39 -8.31
C SER A 317 -53.36 -12.53 -6.88
N THR A 318 -52.11 -12.96 -6.70
CA THR A 318 -51.45 -13.13 -5.40
C THR A 318 -50.44 -12.02 -5.10
N GLY A 319 -49.91 -11.36 -6.14
CA GLY A 319 -48.81 -10.41 -6.05
C GLY A 319 -47.44 -11.08 -5.86
N GLU A 320 -47.35 -12.40 -6.07
CA GLU A 320 -46.12 -13.19 -5.91
C GLU A 320 -45.47 -13.50 -7.25
N VAL A 321 -44.16 -13.79 -7.23
CA VAL A 321 -43.41 -14.27 -8.40
C VAL A 321 -43.09 -15.74 -8.18
N ALA A 322 -43.58 -16.62 -9.05
CA ALA A 322 -43.24 -18.04 -9.00
C ALA A 322 -41.72 -18.23 -9.19
N ASP A 323 -41.15 -19.24 -8.55
CA ASP A 323 -39.72 -19.58 -8.63
C ASP A 323 -38.73 -18.56 -8.01
N ILE A 324 -39.24 -17.63 -7.19
CA ILE A 324 -38.46 -16.93 -6.17
C ILE A 324 -38.65 -17.66 -4.84
N THR A 325 -37.70 -18.55 -4.47
CA THR A 325 -37.88 -19.50 -3.35
C THR A 325 -36.61 -19.72 -2.54
N GLY A 326 -36.72 -19.98 -1.24
CA GLY A 326 -35.57 -20.41 -0.43
C GLY A 326 -34.53 -19.32 -0.16
N ASN A 327 -34.79 -18.06 -0.51
CA ASN A 327 -33.96 -16.93 -0.10
C ASN A 327 -34.05 -16.74 1.43
N MET A 328 -32.94 -16.35 2.05
CA MET A 328 -32.75 -16.29 3.49
C MET A 328 -32.18 -14.94 3.91
N THR A 329 -32.49 -14.50 5.12
CA THR A 329 -31.71 -13.46 5.83
C THR A 329 -30.37 -14.02 6.33
N MET A 330 -29.45 -13.16 6.76
CA MET A 330 -28.21 -13.62 7.39
C MET A 330 -28.50 -14.50 8.62
N ALA A 331 -29.48 -14.10 9.44
CA ALA A 331 -29.88 -14.84 10.63
C ALA A 331 -30.42 -16.24 10.31
N GLU A 332 -31.25 -16.38 9.27
CA GLU A 332 -31.76 -17.68 8.82
C GLU A 332 -30.65 -18.59 8.27
N ALA A 333 -29.65 -18.00 7.60
CA ALA A 333 -28.46 -18.69 7.14
C ALA A 333 -27.46 -19.00 8.27
N GLN A 334 -27.70 -18.50 9.49
CA GLN A 334 -26.77 -18.53 10.63
C GLN A 334 -25.40 -17.96 10.26
N LEU A 335 -25.40 -16.88 9.48
CA LEU A 335 -24.22 -16.16 9.06
C LEU A 335 -24.10 -14.87 9.88
N ASP A 336 -22.95 -14.66 10.50
CA ASP A 336 -22.53 -13.41 11.09
C ASP A 336 -21.29 -12.87 10.36
N TRP A 337 -21.13 -11.54 10.34
CA TRP A 337 -19.96 -10.92 9.71
C TRP A 337 -18.63 -11.36 10.34
N SER A 338 -18.65 -11.82 11.59
CA SER A 338 -17.49 -12.38 12.28
C SER A 338 -17.04 -13.75 11.74
N ASP A 339 -17.89 -14.46 10.99
CA ASP A 339 -17.55 -15.76 10.40
C ASP A 339 -16.56 -15.63 9.23
N PHE A 340 -16.51 -14.45 8.60
CA PHE A 340 -15.48 -14.12 7.64
C PHE A 340 -14.16 -13.80 8.33
N ALA A 341 -13.07 -14.30 7.75
CA ALA A 341 -11.72 -14.15 8.29
C ALA A 341 -11.32 -12.68 8.52
N ALA A 342 -11.28 -11.86 7.47
CA ALA A 342 -10.96 -10.43 7.54
C ALA A 342 -11.63 -9.66 6.40
N ARG A 343 -12.95 -9.54 6.47
CA ARG A 343 -13.82 -8.86 5.48
C ARG A 343 -13.39 -7.43 5.13
N GLU A 344 -12.85 -6.69 6.09
CA GLU A 344 -12.41 -5.30 5.93
C GLU A 344 -11.19 -5.17 5.02
N SER A 345 -10.32 -6.20 5.00
CA SER A 345 -9.14 -6.29 4.14
C SER A 345 -9.37 -7.17 2.90
N GLY A 346 -10.63 -7.54 2.61
CA GLY A 346 -10.99 -8.36 1.45
C GLY A 346 -10.76 -9.87 1.60
N ASP A 347 -10.43 -10.38 2.80
CA ASP A 347 -10.38 -11.83 3.06
C ASP A 347 -11.73 -12.33 3.56
N PHE A 348 -12.56 -12.82 2.64
CA PHE A 348 -13.87 -13.40 2.95
C PHE A 348 -13.79 -14.90 3.22
N SER A 349 -12.61 -15.43 3.57
CA SER A 349 -12.49 -16.86 3.88
C SER A 349 -13.46 -17.27 4.99
N ILE A 350 -14.15 -18.39 4.79
CA ILE A 350 -15.09 -18.98 5.73
C ILE A 350 -14.86 -20.50 5.79
N TRP A 351 -15.01 -21.08 6.97
CA TRP A 351 -14.82 -22.51 7.15
C TRP A 351 -15.90 -23.34 6.43
N ASN A 352 -15.53 -24.41 5.74
CA ASN A 352 -16.49 -25.25 5.01
C ASN A 352 -17.42 -26.08 5.90
N GLY A 353 -17.20 -26.12 7.21
CA GLY A 353 -18.19 -26.63 8.17
C GLY A 353 -19.31 -25.65 8.50
N HIS A 354 -19.26 -24.42 7.96
CA HIS A 354 -20.34 -23.44 8.09
C HIS A 354 -21.59 -23.87 7.31
N ASN A 355 -22.78 -23.47 7.79
CA ASN A 355 -24.06 -23.89 7.19
C ASN A 355 -24.21 -23.50 5.72
N LEU A 356 -23.66 -22.34 5.33
CA LEU A 356 -23.67 -21.87 3.94
C LEU A 356 -23.10 -22.87 2.95
N TYR A 357 -22.14 -23.73 3.36
CA TYR A 357 -21.49 -24.69 2.47
C TYR A 357 -22.45 -25.77 1.94
N THR A 358 -23.62 -25.94 2.57
CA THR A 358 -24.62 -26.96 2.19
C THR A 358 -26.03 -26.39 1.95
N ALA A 359 -26.19 -25.07 2.05
CA ALA A 359 -27.50 -24.40 2.02
C ALA A 359 -28.02 -24.04 0.62
N GLY A 360 -27.17 -24.09 -0.40
CA GLY A 360 -27.49 -23.77 -1.80
C GLY A 360 -28.11 -24.92 -2.60
N ILE A 361 -28.31 -24.67 -3.89
CA ILE A 361 -28.82 -25.64 -4.87
C ILE A 361 -27.79 -25.92 -5.96
N GLU A 362 -27.86 -27.11 -6.57
CA GLU A 362 -27.08 -27.42 -7.77
C GLU A 362 -27.74 -26.80 -9.01
N THR A 363 -26.92 -26.27 -9.92
CA THR A 363 -27.35 -25.60 -11.15
C THR A 363 -26.57 -26.15 -12.35
N ALA A 364 -26.79 -25.53 -13.52
CA ALA A 364 -25.99 -25.85 -14.71
C ALA A 364 -24.49 -25.56 -14.49
N TYR A 365 -24.16 -24.43 -13.85
CA TYR A 365 -22.80 -23.96 -13.63
C TYR A 365 -22.23 -24.36 -12.27
N ILE A 366 -23.08 -24.63 -11.27
CA ILE A 366 -22.67 -24.93 -9.89
C ILE A 366 -23.00 -26.37 -9.55
N LYS A 367 -21.99 -27.18 -9.21
CA LYS A 367 -22.17 -28.60 -8.82
C LYS A 367 -22.20 -28.84 -7.32
N GLY A 368 -21.85 -27.82 -6.52
CA GLY A 368 -21.98 -27.87 -5.06
C GLY A 368 -23.32 -27.30 -4.59
N LYS A 369 -23.52 -27.36 -3.27
CA LYS A 369 -24.64 -26.74 -2.56
C LYS A 369 -24.17 -25.62 -1.64
N PHE A 370 -23.08 -24.97 -1.97
CA PHE A 370 -22.58 -23.83 -1.20
C PHE A 370 -23.18 -22.52 -1.75
N ILE A 371 -23.36 -21.54 -0.88
CA ILE A 371 -23.79 -20.18 -1.22
C ILE A 371 -22.56 -19.27 -1.24
N GLY A 372 -22.50 -18.32 -2.17
CA GLY A 372 -21.34 -17.44 -2.35
C GLY A 372 -20.22 -18.10 -3.14
N ALA A 373 -19.10 -17.38 -3.32
CA ALA A 373 -18.03 -17.84 -4.19
C ALA A 373 -17.25 -18.99 -3.54
N GLU A 374 -17.10 -20.09 -4.28
CA GLU A 374 -16.45 -21.32 -3.80
C GLU A 374 -15.06 -21.07 -3.22
N ARG A 375 -14.32 -20.12 -3.80
CA ARG A 375 -12.91 -19.79 -3.47
C ARG A 375 -12.69 -19.40 -2.01
N TRP A 376 -13.72 -18.96 -1.31
CA TRP A 376 -13.61 -18.51 0.08
C TRP A 376 -13.81 -19.64 1.09
N TYR A 377 -14.29 -20.81 0.68
CA TYR A 377 -14.43 -21.93 1.60
C TYR A 377 -13.08 -22.57 1.88
N THR A 378 -12.73 -22.66 3.17
CA THR A 378 -11.48 -23.27 3.64
C THR A 378 -11.75 -24.51 4.47
N ASP A 379 -10.90 -25.54 4.33
CA ASP A 379 -10.97 -26.76 5.16
C ASP A 379 -10.61 -26.50 6.63
N THR A 380 -9.80 -25.46 6.87
CA THR A 380 -9.33 -25.06 8.20
C THR A 380 -10.14 -23.88 8.69
N GLN A 381 -10.65 -23.97 9.91
CA GLN A 381 -11.24 -22.82 10.60
C GLN A 381 -10.14 -21.85 11.01
N LYS A 382 -10.17 -20.63 10.45
CA LYS A 382 -9.27 -19.54 10.85
C LYS A 382 -9.74 -18.98 12.20
N ILE A 383 -8.87 -18.99 13.20
CA ILE A 383 -9.14 -18.44 14.54
C ILE A 383 -8.36 -17.14 14.67
N LYS A 384 -9.07 -16.03 14.88
CA LYS A 384 -8.47 -14.69 15.03
C LYS A 384 -7.54 -14.65 16.24
N ALA A 385 -6.40 -14.00 16.07
CA ALA A 385 -5.43 -13.70 17.11
C ALA A 385 -5.17 -12.19 17.12
N SER A 386 -5.06 -11.62 18.32
CA SER A 386 -4.70 -10.23 18.54
C SER A 386 -3.18 -10.13 18.65
N PHE A 387 -2.58 -9.16 17.97
CA PHE A 387 -1.16 -8.84 18.11
C PHE A 387 -1.01 -7.40 18.59
N SER A 388 -0.17 -7.19 19.59
CA SER A 388 0.21 -5.86 20.07
C SER A 388 1.68 -5.85 20.46
N TYR A 389 2.32 -4.69 20.29
CA TYR A 389 3.69 -4.50 20.71
C TYR A 389 3.87 -3.17 21.44
N GLU A 390 4.85 -3.14 22.34
CA GLU A 390 5.26 -1.93 23.05
C GLU A 390 6.78 -1.75 22.93
N ILE A 391 7.23 -0.50 22.99
CA ILE A 391 8.64 -0.15 23.08
C ILE A 391 8.89 0.42 24.47
N GLU A 392 9.82 -0.19 25.20
CA GLU A 392 10.18 0.22 26.56
C GLU A 392 11.61 0.76 26.58
N GLY A 393 11.83 1.85 27.32
CA GLY A 393 13.15 2.44 27.56
C GLY A 393 13.70 3.29 26.41
N SER A 394 12.89 3.55 25.38
CA SER A 394 13.24 4.42 24.27
C SER A 394 12.02 5.08 23.63
N GLN A 395 12.21 6.31 23.16
CA GLN A 395 11.24 7.04 22.33
C GLN A 395 11.66 7.14 20.85
N SER A 396 12.92 6.82 20.54
CA SER A 396 13.45 6.86 19.17
C SER A 396 13.51 5.49 18.48
N ALA A 397 13.60 4.38 19.25
CA ALA A 397 13.67 3.03 18.70
C ALA A 397 12.42 2.69 17.88
N LYS A 398 12.59 1.76 16.93
CA LYS A 398 11.50 1.24 16.10
C LYS A 398 11.49 -0.28 16.14
N VAL A 399 10.32 -0.84 15.90
CA VAL A 399 10.13 -2.28 15.67
C VAL A 399 9.47 -2.43 14.31
N ASN A 400 10.12 -3.14 13.40
CA ASN A 400 9.55 -3.51 12.11
C ASN A 400 8.85 -4.87 12.26
N ILE A 401 7.66 -5.01 11.67
CA ILE A 401 6.85 -6.22 11.72
C ILE A 401 6.61 -6.70 10.29
N ASP A 402 6.90 -7.98 10.03
CA ASP A 402 6.73 -8.59 8.71
C ASP A 402 6.13 -10.02 8.80
N PRO A 403 4.98 -10.30 8.17
CA PRO A 403 4.08 -9.34 7.53
C PRO A 403 3.31 -8.54 8.58
N MET A 404 3.20 -7.22 8.35
CA MET A 404 2.21 -6.40 9.04
C MET A 404 0.82 -6.71 8.47
N LYS A 405 -0.12 -7.12 9.33
CA LYS A 405 -1.50 -7.42 8.93
C LYS A 405 -2.48 -6.64 9.80
N ASP A 406 -3.61 -6.27 9.21
CA ASP A 406 -4.73 -5.69 9.97
C ASP A 406 -5.39 -6.72 10.90
N GLN A 407 -5.34 -8.00 10.52
CA GLN A 407 -5.84 -9.12 11.30
C GLN A 407 -4.88 -10.31 11.22
N TYR A 408 -4.52 -10.86 12.37
CA TYR A 408 -3.74 -12.08 12.49
C TYR A 408 -4.62 -13.29 12.84
N PHE A 409 -4.13 -14.47 12.52
CA PHE A 409 -4.75 -15.75 12.89
C PHE A 409 -3.75 -16.66 13.58
N ILE A 410 -4.26 -17.59 14.38
CA ILE A 410 -3.44 -18.68 14.93
C ILE A 410 -2.78 -19.44 13.78
N GLY A 411 -1.47 -19.66 13.89
CA GLY A 411 -0.62 -20.26 12.87
C GLY A 411 0.08 -19.27 11.94
N ASP A 412 -0.26 -17.97 12.00
CA ASP A 412 0.48 -16.94 11.27
C ASP A 412 1.92 -16.85 11.79
N GLU A 413 2.87 -16.75 10.88
CA GLU A 413 4.27 -16.45 11.16
C GLU A 413 4.52 -14.95 11.05
N ILE A 414 5.10 -14.35 12.09
CA ILE A 414 5.53 -12.96 12.12
C ILE A 414 7.01 -12.86 12.44
N THR A 415 7.70 -11.93 11.80
CA THR A 415 9.07 -11.55 12.08
C THR A 415 9.08 -10.15 12.66
N LEU A 416 9.66 -10.01 13.85
CA LEU A 416 9.86 -8.75 14.55
C LEU A 416 11.33 -8.36 14.44
N THR A 417 11.63 -7.15 13.99
CA THR A 417 13.00 -6.65 13.88
C THR A 417 13.16 -5.36 14.65
N ALA A 418 13.96 -5.39 15.71
CA ALA A 418 14.34 -4.22 16.49
C ALA A 418 15.32 -3.34 15.69
N ASP A 419 14.94 -2.08 15.45
CA ASP A 419 15.77 -1.07 14.80
C ASP A 419 16.28 -0.05 15.83
N CYS A 420 17.58 -0.16 16.10
CA CYS A 420 18.30 0.65 17.08
C CYS A 420 18.72 2.04 16.56
N ASN A 421 18.47 2.37 15.29
CA ASN A 421 18.65 3.68 14.62
C ASN A 421 19.94 4.51 14.90
N GLY A 422 20.93 3.98 15.64
CA GLY A 422 22.10 4.68 16.19
C GLY A 422 21.92 5.38 17.55
N LEU A 423 20.71 5.45 18.13
CA LEU A 423 20.44 6.10 19.43
C LEU A 423 20.11 5.12 20.56
N ASN A 424 20.02 3.83 20.24
CA ASN A 424 19.51 2.83 21.16
C ASN A 424 20.43 1.62 21.19
N THR A 425 20.43 0.92 22.31
CA THR A 425 20.89 -0.46 22.38
C THR A 425 19.68 -1.34 22.65
N PHE A 426 19.48 -2.39 21.86
CA PHE A 426 18.44 -3.38 22.11
C PHE A 426 18.82 -4.29 23.29
N ASN A 427 17.91 -4.46 24.25
CA ASN A 427 18.10 -5.26 25.46
C ASN A 427 17.39 -6.62 25.41
N GLY A 428 16.52 -6.85 24.44
CA GLY A 428 15.74 -8.07 24.30
C GLY A 428 14.23 -7.84 24.29
N TRP A 429 13.51 -8.89 23.93
CA TRP A 429 12.05 -8.99 23.90
C TRP A 429 11.51 -9.45 25.26
N SER A 430 10.25 -9.16 25.57
CA SER A 430 9.60 -9.53 26.85
C SER A 430 9.48 -11.04 27.10
N ASP A 431 9.57 -11.86 26.06
CA ASP A 431 9.56 -13.32 26.15
C ASP A 431 10.95 -13.93 26.40
N GLY A 432 11.98 -13.08 26.53
CA GLY A 432 13.36 -13.48 26.81
C GLY A 432 14.23 -13.69 25.58
N ASN A 433 13.71 -13.52 24.35
CA ASN A 433 14.54 -13.50 23.15
C ASN A 433 15.45 -12.25 23.15
N THR A 434 16.73 -12.40 22.78
CA THR A 434 17.72 -11.31 22.74
C THR A 434 18.22 -10.95 21.34
N ASP A 435 17.76 -11.66 20.31
CA ASP A 435 18.12 -11.43 18.92
C ASP A 435 17.36 -10.21 18.36
N LEU A 436 18.05 -9.41 17.54
CA LEU A 436 17.44 -8.24 16.89
C LEU A 436 16.26 -8.64 16.00
N GLU A 437 16.36 -9.80 15.34
CA GLU A 437 15.29 -10.42 14.56
C GLU A 437 14.70 -11.59 15.37
N HIS A 438 13.38 -11.60 15.54
CA HIS A 438 12.65 -12.63 16.28
C HIS A 438 11.46 -13.14 15.48
N LYS A 439 11.42 -14.45 15.22
CA LYS A 439 10.36 -15.10 14.45
C LYS A 439 9.41 -15.83 15.38
N ILE A 440 8.12 -15.53 15.27
CA ILE A 440 7.08 -16.06 16.14
C ILE A 440 5.97 -16.66 15.29
N VAL A 441 5.55 -17.88 15.63
CA VAL A 441 4.28 -18.47 15.16
C VAL A 441 3.22 -18.12 16.21
N LEU A 442 2.13 -17.48 15.80
CA LEU A 442 1.05 -17.12 16.72
C LEU A 442 0.28 -18.37 17.16
N GLU A 443 0.38 -18.75 18.44
CA GLU A 443 -0.43 -19.82 19.04
C GLU A 443 -1.74 -19.29 19.66
N GLY A 444 -1.91 -17.96 19.69
CA GLY A 444 -3.03 -17.24 20.29
C GLY A 444 -2.75 -15.72 20.26
N ASP A 445 -3.44 -14.97 21.11
CA ASP A 445 -3.16 -13.54 21.27
C ASP A 445 -1.71 -13.32 21.78
N LEU A 446 -1.02 -12.34 21.20
CA LEU A 446 0.36 -11.98 21.51
C LEU A 446 0.45 -10.49 21.90
N ALA A 447 1.03 -10.24 23.07
CA ALA A 447 1.51 -8.93 23.49
C ALA A 447 3.01 -9.02 23.79
N ILE A 448 3.83 -8.23 23.10
CA ILE A 448 5.29 -8.30 23.22
C ILE A 448 5.91 -6.93 23.40
N THR A 449 6.89 -6.80 24.31
CA THR A 449 7.60 -5.55 24.54
C THR A 449 9.04 -5.67 24.05
N ALA A 450 9.46 -4.76 23.17
CA ALA A 450 10.85 -4.58 22.78
C ALA A 450 11.52 -3.62 23.78
N ARG A 451 12.57 -4.09 24.47
CA ARG A 451 13.27 -3.30 25.49
C ARG A 451 14.53 -2.69 24.88
N PHE A 452 14.71 -1.40 25.10
CA PHE A 452 15.87 -0.65 24.65
C PHE A 452 16.46 0.19 25.77
N THR A 453 17.74 0.53 25.61
CA THR A 453 18.44 1.53 26.40
C THR A 453 18.73 2.68 25.46
N GLU A 454 18.02 3.79 25.64
CA GLU A 454 18.24 5.00 24.87
C GLU A 454 19.44 5.78 25.42
N ILE A 455 20.29 6.27 24.52
CA ILE A 455 21.38 7.16 24.89
C ILE A 455 20.85 8.56 25.20
N ASP A 456 21.62 9.36 25.92
CA ASP A 456 21.25 10.74 26.21
C ASP A 456 21.43 11.66 24.98
N TYR A 457 20.41 12.47 24.70
CA TYR A 457 20.42 13.54 23.70
C TYR A 457 19.38 14.61 24.05
N LEU A 458 19.63 15.86 23.66
CA LEU A 458 18.63 16.91 23.55
C LEU A 458 17.95 16.88 22.19
N ALA A 459 18.76 16.72 21.13
CA ALA A 459 18.31 16.64 19.75
C ALA A 459 19.27 15.76 18.93
N ALA A 460 18.72 14.98 18.00
CA ALA A 460 19.47 14.13 17.09
C ALA A 460 18.94 14.21 15.65
N TRP A 461 19.85 14.19 14.68
CA TRP A 461 19.61 14.14 13.23
C TRP A 461 20.26 12.89 12.65
N ASN A 462 19.53 11.77 12.68
CA ASN A 462 19.98 10.49 12.13
C ASN A 462 19.48 10.23 10.71
N LEU A 463 18.61 11.11 10.19
CA LEU A 463 18.18 11.11 8.79
C LEU A 463 17.51 9.80 8.35
N ASP A 464 16.82 9.12 9.27
CA ASP A 464 16.14 7.84 9.04
C ASP A 464 14.88 7.94 8.18
N GLN A 465 14.45 9.15 7.84
CA GLN A 465 13.38 9.43 6.88
C GLN A 465 13.82 9.33 5.41
N LEU A 466 15.11 9.09 5.14
CA LEU A 466 15.64 9.03 3.77
C LEU A 466 15.18 7.77 3.03
N THR A 467 14.62 7.96 1.83
CA THR A 467 14.11 6.85 1.01
C THR A 467 14.95 6.58 -0.23
N LYS A 468 15.76 7.56 -0.66
CA LYS A 468 16.57 7.49 -1.88
C LYS A 468 17.83 8.34 -1.77
N ASN A 469 18.74 8.12 -2.72
CA ASN A 469 19.99 8.87 -2.80
C ASN A 469 19.75 10.27 -3.37
N ASN A 470 20.53 11.25 -2.89
CA ASN A 470 20.47 12.66 -3.33
C ASN A 470 19.11 13.31 -3.08
N GLU A 471 18.43 12.91 -2.02
CA GLU A 471 17.20 13.58 -1.60
C GLU A 471 17.57 14.97 -1.01
N GLU A 472 16.89 16.01 -1.48
CA GLU A 472 17.06 17.38 -0.97
C GLU A 472 15.89 17.71 -0.04
N PHE A 473 16.20 18.09 1.19
CA PHE A 473 15.20 18.57 2.14
C PHE A 473 15.20 20.09 2.25
N ALA A 474 14.04 20.67 2.55
CA ALA A 474 13.97 22.08 2.87
C ALA A 474 14.87 22.41 4.08
N SER A 475 15.64 23.50 3.96
CA SER A 475 16.52 24.00 5.01
C SER A 475 15.87 25.22 5.68
N PRO A 476 15.94 25.35 7.03
CA PRO A 476 16.55 24.40 7.96
C PRO A 476 15.75 23.10 8.15
N LEU A 477 16.45 21.99 8.33
CA LEU A 477 15.88 20.69 8.68
C LEU A 477 15.73 20.55 10.21
N VAL A 478 14.55 20.14 10.67
CA VAL A 478 14.29 19.87 12.09
C VAL A 478 14.98 18.58 12.55
N ALA A 479 15.24 18.46 13.85
CA ALA A 479 15.76 17.21 14.44
C ALA A 479 14.76 16.05 14.27
N ASN A 480 15.28 14.83 14.03
CA ASN A 480 14.48 13.60 14.00
C ASN A 480 13.88 13.29 15.38
N TYR A 481 14.70 13.49 16.41
CA TYR A 481 14.38 13.15 17.79
C TYR A 481 14.77 14.28 18.72
N THR A 482 13.91 14.61 19.68
CA THR A 482 14.17 15.62 20.71
C THR A 482 13.66 15.18 22.07
N ASN A 483 14.42 15.41 23.13
CA ASN A 483 13.99 15.13 24.52
C ASN A 483 13.51 16.38 25.27
N LYS A 484 13.61 17.55 24.64
CA LYS A 484 13.20 18.84 25.20
C LYS A 484 12.61 19.70 24.09
N ALA A 485 11.61 20.51 24.41
CA ALA A 485 11.07 21.46 23.45
C ALA A 485 12.11 22.56 23.17
N GLY A 486 12.31 22.86 21.88
CA GLY A 486 13.27 23.87 21.45
C GLY A 486 13.32 24.02 19.94
N ASP A 487 13.95 25.10 19.48
CA ASP A 487 14.21 25.37 18.06
C ASP A 487 15.53 24.69 17.67
N TYR A 488 15.46 23.40 17.34
CA TYR A 488 16.59 22.60 16.88
C TYR A 488 16.57 22.49 15.37
N THR A 489 17.59 23.05 14.73
CA THR A 489 17.69 23.06 13.27
C THR A 489 19.07 22.63 12.79
N LEU A 490 19.10 21.90 11.68
CA LEU A 490 20.28 21.58 10.89
C LEU A 490 20.17 22.32 9.55
N ALA A 491 21.20 23.07 9.18
CA ALA A 491 21.23 23.82 7.95
C ALA A 491 22.58 23.67 7.25
N TYR A 492 22.58 24.01 5.96
CA TYR A 492 23.77 24.08 5.13
C TYR A 492 24.00 25.53 4.73
N ALA A 493 25.23 26.01 4.90
CA ALA A 493 25.67 27.32 4.44
C ALA A 493 26.71 27.14 3.32
N GLY A 494 26.58 27.93 2.25
CA GLY A 494 27.52 27.94 1.14
C GLY A 494 28.82 28.67 1.45
N PHE A 495 29.73 28.70 0.47
CA PHE A 495 31.03 29.36 0.57
C PHE A 495 30.99 30.85 0.97
N ASP A 496 29.90 31.56 0.67
CA ASP A 496 29.71 32.97 1.03
C ASP A 496 29.11 33.16 2.45
N GLY A 497 28.88 32.05 3.16
CA GLY A 497 28.25 32.02 4.48
C GLY A 497 26.74 32.19 4.46
N SER A 498 26.11 32.26 3.28
CA SER A 498 24.64 32.33 3.17
C SER A 498 24.00 30.96 3.37
N ASP A 499 22.86 30.94 4.04
CA ASP A 499 22.06 29.73 4.22
C ASP A 499 21.49 29.26 2.88
N SER A 500 21.66 27.98 2.58
CA SER A 500 20.98 27.31 1.49
C SER A 500 19.50 27.13 1.79
N SER A 501 18.67 27.13 0.74
CA SER A 501 17.26 26.75 0.83
C SER A 501 17.03 25.24 0.99
N PHE A 502 18.08 24.43 0.85
CA PHE A 502 18.01 22.98 0.97
C PHE A 502 19.24 22.36 1.67
N VAL A 503 19.03 21.18 2.25
CA VAL A 503 20.07 20.29 2.77
C VAL A 503 20.19 19.08 1.83
N SER A 504 21.38 18.84 1.28
CA SER A 504 21.67 17.68 0.41
C SER A 504 22.01 16.45 1.25
N THR A 505 21.46 15.30 0.91
CA THR A 505 21.62 14.06 1.70
C THR A 505 22.06 12.86 0.86
N ARG A 506 22.46 11.77 1.54
CA ARG A 506 22.72 10.44 0.95
C ARG A 506 22.15 9.35 1.83
N ASN A 507 21.52 8.34 1.21
CA ASN A 507 21.07 7.14 1.89
C ASN A 507 22.03 5.98 1.60
N ASN A 508 22.70 5.46 2.64
CA ASN A 508 23.53 4.26 2.51
C ASN A 508 24.51 4.30 1.33
N LYS A 509 25.09 5.48 1.03
CA LYS A 509 26.06 5.63 -0.05
C LYS A 509 27.20 6.54 0.39
N PHE A 510 28.15 5.91 1.07
CA PHE A 510 29.49 6.41 1.30
C PHE A 510 30.44 5.53 0.48
N SER A 511 30.93 6.03 -0.65
CA SER A 511 31.69 5.27 -1.66
C SER A 511 30.91 4.11 -2.34
N SER A 512 31.45 3.55 -3.41
CA SER A 512 30.92 2.36 -4.11
C SER A 512 31.18 1.03 -3.36
N ARG A 513 31.61 1.09 -2.08
CA ARG A 513 32.12 -0.07 -1.33
C ARG A 513 31.46 -0.19 0.05
N VAL A 514 31.15 -1.43 0.44
CA VAL A 514 30.01 -1.85 1.30
C VAL A 514 30.33 -1.94 2.81
N LEU A 515 31.25 -1.13 3.36
CA LEU A 515 31.80 -1.43 4.70
C LEU A 515 31.13 -0.69 5.89
N ASP A 516 30.42 0.42 5.69
CA ASP A 516 29.61 1.08 6.75
C ASP A 516 28.55 2.01 6.12
N LEU A 517 27.28 1.60 6.14
CA LEU A 517 26.17 2.31 5.50
C LEU A 517 25.47 3.21 6.52
N ARG A 518 25.50 4.53 6.27
CA ARG A 518 24.83 5.52 7.12
C ARG A 518 24.06 6.54 6.27
N ASN A 519 23.00 7.08 6.88
CA ASN A 519 22.32 8.26 6.37
C ASN A 519 23.10 9.51 6.77
N CYS A 520 23.33 10.42 5.82
CA CYS A 520 24.16 11.60 6.07
C CYS A 520 23.74 12.81 5.26
N VAL A 521 24.13 13.99 5.75
CA VAL A 521 24.21 15.21 4.97
C VAL A 521 25.48 15.19 4.15
N ALA A 522 25.40 15.69 2.91
CA ALA A 522 26.52 15.74 1.98
C ALA A 522 26.69 17.15 1.42
N ILE A 523 27.85 17.74 1.68
CA ILE A 523 28.33 18.97 1.05
C ILE A 523 29.05 18.58 -0.24
N ARG A 524 28.73 19.28 -1.32
CA ARG A 524 29.35 19.07 -2.64
C ARG A 524 29.73 20.42 -3.24
N GLU A 525 31.02 20.66 -3.39
CA GLU A 525 31.56 21.91 -3.97
C GLU A 525 32.68 21.62 -4.98
N SER A 526 32.99 22.54 -5.89
CA SER A 526 34.13 22.36 -6.79
C SER A 526 35.45 22.69 -6.09
N SER A 527 36.50 21.91 -6.38
CA SER A 527 37.83 22.15 -5.80
C SER A 527 38.38 23.54 -6.14
N ASP A 528 38.13 24.02 -7.36
CA ASP A 528 38.66 25.29 -7.85
C ASP A 528 38.13 26.47 -7.05
N LEU A 529 36.83 26.46 -6.71
CA LEU A 529 36.22 27.50 -5.89
C LEU A 529 36.80 27.52 -4.47
N LEU A 530 37.06 26.34 -3.89
CA LEU A 530 37.66 26.22 -2.56
C LEU A 530 39.09 26.71 -2.52
N ASP A 531 39.86 26.44 -3.58
CA ASP A 531 41.25 26.86 -3.66
C ASP A 531 41.39 28.37 -3.84
N GLU A 532 40.43 29.03 -4.49
CA GLU A 532 40.36 30.48 -4.66
C GLU A 532 39.83 31.22 -3.43
N THR A 533 38.69 30.78 -2.90
CA THR A 533 37.95 31.51 -1.85
C THR A 533 38.47 31.23 -0.44
N LYS A 534 39.04 30.04 -0.22
CA LYS A 534 39.42 29.53 1.11
C LYS A 534 38.25 29.54 2.12
N THR A 535 37.01 29.47 1.64
CA THR A 535 35.81 29.47 2.48
C THR A 535 34.91 28.30 2.08
N PRO A 536 35.09 27.10 2.65
CA PRO A 536 34.26 25.95 2.32
C PRO A 536 32.84 26.12 2.86
N GLY A 537 31.88 25.58 2.11
CA GLY A 537 30.54 25.35 2.63
C GLY A 537 30.59 24.45 3.87
N TYR A 538 29.63 24.62 4.76
CA TYR A 538 29.57 23.90 6.03
C TYR A 538 28.14 23.55 6.41
N VAL A 539 28.01 22.51 7.22
CA VAL A 539 26.75 22.21 7.90
C VAL A 539 26.84 22.75 9.32
N TYR A 540 25.72 23.26 9.83
CA TYR A 540 25.64 23.67 11.21
C TYR A 540 24.31 23.29 11.82
N ILE A 541 24.36 23.08 13.13
CA ILE A 541 23.16 23.00 13.96
C ILE A 541 23.00 24.29 14.74
N LYS A 542 21.75 24.70 14.93
CA LYS A 542 21.34 25.77 15.84
C LYS A 542 20.38 25.15 16.87
N PHE A 543 20.61 25.46 18.14
CA PHE A 543 19.80 24.92 19.23
C PHE A 543 19.81 25.84 20.46
N PRO A 544 18.75 25.83 21.28
CA PRO A 544 18.73 26.54 22.56
C PRO A 544 19.46 25.75 23.66
N THR A 545 20.05 26.46 24.62
CA THR A 545 20.82 25.88 25.74
C THR A 545 20.33 26.35 27.12
N LYS A 546 19.15 26.96 27.17
CA LYS A 546 18.53 27.43 28.41
C LYS A 546 18.12 26.28 29.32
N GLY A 547 18.56 26.31 30.59
CA GLY A 547 18.41 25.22 31.55
C GLY A 547 19.16 23.96 31.14
N CYS A 548 20.34 24.10 30.54
CA CYS A 548 21.21 23.01 30.12
C CYS A 548 22.65 23.24 30.62
N SER A 549 23.30 22.18 31.11
CA SER A 549 24.72 22.14 31.48
C SER A 549 25.40 20.88 30.94
N ASP A 550 26.73 20.81 31.03
CA ASP A 550 27.53 19.63 30.61
C ASP A 550 27.23 19.18 29.18
N MET A 551 27.04 20.14 28.29
CA MET A 551 26.58 19.88 26.93
C MET A 551 27.67 19.22 26.08
N LYS A 552 27.29 18.28 25.22
CA LYS A 552 28.20 17.56 24.33
C LYS A 552 27.68 17.52 22.92
N PHE A 553 28.61 17.48 21.96
CA PHE A 553 28.33 17.27 20.55
C PHE A 553 28.94 15.94 20.10
N HIS A 554 28.20 15.23 19.26
CA HIS A 554 28.65 14.05 18.53
C HIS A 554 28.20 14.15 17.08
N ALA A 555 29.09 13.80 16.16
CA ALA A 555 28.77 13.43 14.80
C ALA A 555 29.81 12.42 14.30
N VAL A 556 29.50 11.77 13.19
CA VAL A 556 30.50 11.08 12.39
C VAL A 556 30.72 11.83 11.09
N VAL A 557 31.98 11.99 10.70
CA VAL A 557 32.39 12.71 9.50
C VAL A 557 33.12 11.80 8.54
N GLY A 558 32.87 11.97 7.25
CA GLY A 558 33.54 11.25 6.19
C GLY A 558 33.80 12.17 5.01
N THR A 559 34.72 11.80 4.14
CA THR A 559 35.12 12.63 3.01
C THR A 559 35.40 11.78 1.78
N ASP A 560 35.17 12.34 0.59
CA ASP A 560 35.56 11.75 -0.70
C ASP A 560 36.08 12.86 -1.63
N GLY A 561 36.73 12.47 -2.73
CA GLY A 561 37.34 13.41 -3.67
C GLY A 561 38.44 14.26 -3.03
N TYR A 562 38.62 15.48 -3.53
CA TYR A 562 39.69 16.40 -3.11
C TYR A 562 39.38 17.16 -1.79
N CYS A 563 38.89 16.43 -0.79
CA CYS A 563 38.54 16.99 0.51
C CYS A 563 39.76 17.21 1.41
N SER A 564 39.59 18.03 2.44
CA SER A 564 40.59 18.21 3.50
C SER A 564 40.77 16.92 4.30
N ASP A 565 42.02 16.61 4.66
CA ASP A 565 42.35 15.51 5.58
C ASP A 565 42.07 15.85 7.04
N LYS A 566 41.51 17.03 7.31
CA LYS A 566 41.10 17.46 8.64
C LYS A 566 39.77 18.21 8.60
N ILE A 567 38.83 17.76 9.43
CA ILE A 567 37.51 18.37 9.58
C ILE A 567 37.42 19.01 10.96
N ASN A 568 37.07 20.29 11.02
CA ASN A 568 36.96 21.08 12.23
C ASN A 568 35.52 21.14 12.73
N LEU A 569 35.38 21.16 14.05
CA LEU A 569 34.18 21.50 14.77
C LEU A 569 34.38 22.88 15.39
N GLU A 570 33.42 23.78 15.17
CA GLU A 570 33.48 25.15 15.67
C GLU A 570 32.13 25.58 16.23
N TYR A 571 32.12 26.55 17.15
CA TYR A 571 30.89 27.08 17.74
C TYR A 571 30.76 28.59 17.59
N SER A 572 29.53 29.10 17.71
CA SER A 572 29.20 30.52 17.66
C SER A 572 28.01 30.89 18.56
N LEU A 573 27.97 32.15 19.00
CA LEU A 573 26.85 32.75 19.73
C LEU A 573 25.98 33.68 18.86
N ASP A 574 26.41 33.98 17.64
CA ASP A 574 25.72 34.88 16.71
C ASP A 574 25.53 34.29 15.31
N GLY A 575 26.07 33.09 15.06
CA GLY A 575 26.05 32.42 13.76
C GLY A 575 27.03 33.02 12.73
N LEU A 576 27.82 34.02 13.11
CA LEU A 576 28.71 34.78 12.23
C LEU A 576 30.18 34.63 12.63
N ASN A 577 30.47 34.74 13.93
CA ASN A 577 31.80 34.65 14.50
C ASN A 577 32.03 33.27 15.12
N TRP A 578 32.96 32.52 14.55
CA TRP A 578 33.19 31.10 14.87
C TRP A 578 34.47 30.90 15.68
N THR A 579 34.39 30.02 16.68
CA THR A 579 35.51 29.66 17.55
C THR A 579 35.82 28.17 17.42
N PRO A 580 37.09 27.78 17.16
CA PRO A 580 37.48 26.38 17.08
C PRO A 580 37.21 25.60 18.38
N LEU A 581 36.74 24.36 18.25
CA LEU A 581 36.39 23.49 19.38
C LEU A 581 37.15 22.16 19.35
N ALA A 582 37.04 21.41 18.26
CA ALA A 582 37.68 20.12 18.08
C ALA A 582 37.97 19.87 16.60
N SER A 583 38.65 18.77 16.27
CA SER A 583 38.88 18.36 14.89
C SER A 583 39.05 16.86 14.77
N ALA A 584 38.56 16.28 13.68
CA ALA A 584 38.84 14.91 13.28
C ALA A 584 39.91 14.91 12.18
N ALA A 585 40.98 14.14 12.39
CA ALA A 585 41.97 13.86 11.35
C ALA A 585 41.52 12.64 10.55
N ILE A 586 41.25 12.84 9.27
CA ILE A 586 40.90 11.81 8.31
C ILE A 586 42.19 11.09 7.93
N LYS A 587 42.31 9.83 8.37
CA LYS A 587 43.48 8.99 8.06
C LYS A 587 43.05 7.90 7.11
N GLU A 588 43.78 7.73 6.01
CA GLU A 588 43.61 6.55 5.17
C GLU A 588 43.98 5.29 5.98
N ALA A 589 43.09 4.30 5.99
CA ALA A 589 43.45 2.93 6.31
C ALA A 589 44.16 2.36 5.08
N ALA A 590 45.47 2.12 5.19
CA ALA A 590 46.18 1.35 4.19
C ALA A 590 45.71 -0.11 4.28
N ASP A 591 45.11 -0.62 3.20
CA ASP A 591 45.02 -2.07 3.00
C ASP A 591 46.42 -2.57 2.64
N SER A 592 47.04 -3.34 3.54
CA SER A 592 48.40 -3.86 3.34
C SER A 592 48.51 -4.79 2.13
N ASP A 593 47.39 -5.32 1.64
CA ASP A 593 47.36 -6.34 0.59
C ASP A 593 46.98 -5.78 -0.79
N ASN A 594 46.50 -4.52 -0.88
CA ASN A 594 46.16 -3.84 -2.14
C ASN A 594 46.53 -2.34 -2.13
N PRO A 595 47.79 -1.98 -2.42
CA PRO A 595 48.26 -0.59 -2.40
C PRO A 595 47.65 0.32 -3.47
N ASP A 596 47.02 -0.23 -4.51
CA ASP A 596 46.28 0.54 -5.53
C ASP A 596 44.85 0.94 -5.06
N LEU A 597 44.48 0.58 -3.82
CA LEU A 597 43.23 0.96 -3.16
C LEU A 597 43.46 2.03 -2.08
N MET A 598 44.27 3.06 -2.38
CA MET A 598 44.36 4.26 -1.53
C MET A 598 42.96 4.88 -1.37
N GLY A 599 42.53 5.18 -0.13
CA GLY A 599 41.27 5.89 0.15
C GLY A 599 40.28 5.26 1.14
N GLN A 600 40.67 4.32 2.01
CA GLN A 600 39.72 3.76 3.00
C GLN A 600 39.63 4.65 4.25
N GLY A 601 38.55 5.43 4.40
CA GLY A 601 38.20 6.11 5.66
C GLY A 601 36.70 6.01 5.91
N LEU A 602 36.28 5.02 6.73
CA LEU A 602 34.90 4.55 6.89
C LEU A 602 34.08 5.30 7.94
N TRP A 603 34.05 6.64 7.92
CA TRP A 603 33.53 7.50 9.00
C TRP A 603 34.48 7.63 10.19
N PHE A 604 34.64 8.86 10.66
CA PHE A 604 35.48 9.23 11.80
C PHE A 604 34.64 9.98 12.83
N PRO A 605 34.76 9.66 14.13
CA PRO A 605 34.03 10.38 15.17
C PRO A 605 34.54 11.82 15.26
N LEU A 606 33.61 12.76 15.37
CA LEU A 606 33.83 14.16 15.68
C LEU A 606 33.02 14.53 16.93
N GLU A 607 33.71 14.53 18.06
CA GLU A 607 33.12 14.71 19.38
C GLU A 607 33.76 15.87 20.12
N ALA A 608 32.97 16.59 20.92
CA ALA A 608 33.48 17.61 21.82
C ALA A 608 32.53 17.86 22.99
N ASP A 609 33.12 18.16 24.15
CA ASP A 609 32.41 18.85 25.24
C ASP A 609 32.27 20.33 24.86
N LEU A 610 31.05 20.86 24.94
CA LEU A 610 30.77 22.26 24.66
C LEU A 610 31.11 23.12 25.88
N PRO A 611 31.74 24.29 25.71
CA PRO A 611 32.18 25.10 26.84
C PRO A 611 31.00 25.71 27.59
N ALA A 612 31.14 25.86 28.91
CA ALA A 612 30.12 26.43 29.80
C ALA A 612 29.68 27.86 29.40
N THR A 613 30.46 28.58 28.59
CA THR A 613 30.07 29.89 28.03
C THR A 613 28.85 29.81 27.09
N LEU A 614 28.55 28.63 26.56
CA LEU A 614 27.39 28.34 25.72
C LEU A 614 26.15 27.96 26.51
N GLU A 615 26.24 27.74 27.81
CA GLU A 615 25.09 27.43 28.67
C GLU A 615 24.19 28.67 28.85
N GLU A 616 22.92 28.43 29.14
CA GLU A 616 21.93 29.47 29.41
C GLU A 616 21.73 30.48 28.27
N LYS A 617 21.78 30.03 27.01
CA LYS A 617 21.53 30.86 25.82
C LYS A 617 20.21 30.50 25.14
N ASP A 618 19.59 31.51 24.53
CA ASP A 618 18.39 31.31 23.73
C ASP A 618 18.71 30.64 22.39
N ALA A 619 19.95 30.78 21.88
CA ALA A 619 20.45 30.04 20.72
C ALA A 619 21.98 29.96 20.73
N VAL A 620 22.52 28.81 20.31
CA VAL A 620 23.93 28.58 20.00
C VAL A 620 24.05 27.86 18.67
N TRP A 621 25.20 28.00 18.00
CA TRP A 621 25.48 27.35 16.73
C TRP A 621 26.73 26.48 16.85
N VAL A 622 26.70 25.31 16.23
CA VAL A 622 27.86 24.42 16.10
C VAL A 622 27.96 23.99 14.64
N ARG A 623 29.12 24.18 14.01
CA ARG A 623 29.34 23.82 12.61
C ARG A 623 30.43 22.79 12.42
N VAL A 624 30.27 21.98 11.39
CA VAL A 624 31.26 21.04 10.87
C VAL A 624 31.76 21.57 9.53
N ILE A 625 33.06 21.83 9.44
CA ILE A 625 33.68 22.55 8.31
C ILE A 625 35.06 21.94 7.99
N ALA A 626 35.45 21.87 6.71
CA ALA A 626 36.82 21.46 6.39
C ALA A 626 37.86 22.50 6.82
N ASP A 627 39.03 22.00 7.21
CA ASP A 627 40.21 22.81 7.40
C ASP A 627 40.91 23.06 6.06
N THR A 628 40.84 24.27 5.51
CA THR A 628 41.47 24.61 4.22
C THR A 628 42.98 24.79 4.31
N GLU A 629 43.55 24.84 5.52
CA GLU A 629 45.00 24.96 5.73
C GLU A 629 45.66 23.59 5.96
N ALA A 630 44.87 22.55 6.21
CA ALA A 630 45.34 21.18 6.37
C ALA A 630 45.69 20.51 5.03
N GLY A 631 46.14 19.26 5.10
CA GLY A 631 46.44 18.48 3.91
C GLY A 631 45.16 18.07 3.18
N ARG A 632 45.33 17.34 2.07
CA ARG A 632 44.23 16.85 1.25
C ARG A 632 44.26 15.33 1.25
N THR A 633 43.09 14.70 1.29
CA THR A 633 42.95 13.24 1.30
C THR A 633 43.44 12.57 0.01
N MET A 634 43.53 13.32 -1.08
CA MET A 634 44.13 12.87 -2.33
C MET A 634 44.85 14.02 -3.04
N THR A 635 45.78 13.66 -3.92
CA THR A 635 46.44 14.63 -4.81
C THR A 635 45.66 14.67 -6.13
N PRO A 636 45.31 15.85 -6.68
CA PRO A 636 44.57 15.90 -7.95
C PRO A 636 45.43 15.29 -9.06
N PRO A 637 44.91 14.40 -9.91
CA PRO A 637 45.53 14.16 -11.20
C PRO A 637 45.43 15.46 -11.99
N GLN A 638 46.54 16.20 -12.15
CA GLN A 638 46.57 17.48 -12.86
C GLN A 638 46.15 17.40 -14.34
N ALA A 639 45.61 16.27 -14.87
CA ALA A 639 45.50 16.07 -16.31
C ALA A 639 44.46 15.06 -16.86
N THR A 640 43.43 14.56 -16.15
CA THR A 640 42.56 13.51 -16.73
C THR A 640 41.06 13.77 -16.72
N GLY A 641 40.59 15.01 -16.95
CA GLY A 641 39.22 15.30 -17.44
C GLY A 641 38.02 14.75 -16.63
N ASP A 642 38.25 14.14 -15.47
CA ASP A 642 37.26 13.50 -14.64
C ASP A 642 36.81 14.49 -13.57
N VAL A 643 35.64 15.07 -13.79
CA VAL A 643 35.08 16.17 -12.98
C VAL A 643 34.79 15.70 -11.55
N GLU A 644 34.59 14.40 -11.33
CA GLU A 644 34.25 13.87 -10.00
C GLU A 644 35.44 13.85 -9.03
N ILE A 645 36.67 13.64 -9.52
CA ILE A 645 37.89 13.67 -8.68
C ILE A 645 38.20 15.10 -8.17
N ASN A 646 37.81 16.11 -8.94
CA ASN A 646 37.99 17.53 -8.60
C ASN A 646 36.81 18.11 -7.80
N THR A 647 35.96 17.26 -7.23
CA THR A 647 34.85 17.70 -6.38
C THR A 647 35.21 17.46 -4.91
N TYR A 648 34.90 18.44 -4.07
CA TYR A 648 34.98 18.35 -2.63
C TYR A 648 33.70 17.73 -2.08
N PHE A 649 33.84 16.63 -1.34
CA PHE A 649 32.74 16.00 -0.62
C PHE A 649 33.02 15.91 0.88
N LEU A 650 32.16 16.55 1.68
CA LEU A 650 32.10 16.37 3.13
C LEU A 650 30.77 15.73 3.49
N TYR A 651 30.83 14.62 4.20
CA TYR A 651 29.69 13.88 4.70
C TYR A 651 29.62 13.98 6.22
N VAL A 652 28.42 14.20 6.76
CA VAL A 652 28.18 14.28 8.21
C VAL A 652 26.94 13.46 8.56
N GLY A 653 27.10 12.47 9.43
CA GLY A 653 26.03 11.59 9.91
C GLY A 653 25.96 11.54 11.44
N GLU A 654 24.90 10.92 11.97
CA GLU A 654 24.66 10.72 13.42
C GLU A 654 24.88 11.96 14.30
N ILE A 655 24.41 13.11 13.79
CA ILE A 655 24.59 14.39 14.48
C ILE A 655 23.68 14.39 15.70
N ARG A 656 24.23 14.57 16.89
CA ARG A 656 23.45 14.75 18.11
C ARG A 656 24.13 15.71 19.07
N VAL A 657 23.29 16.37 19.86
CA VAL A 657 23.72 17.13 21.04
C VAL A 657 23.08 16.53 22.28
N SER A 658 23.81 16.43 23.38
CA SER A 658 23.31 15.97 24.68
C SER A 658 23.67 16.99 25.77
N ALA A 659 22.96 16.94 26.90
CA ALA A 659 23.21 17.84 28.03
C ALA A 659 22.50 17.36 29.29
N THR A 660 23.07 17.67 30.45
CA THR A 660 22.32 17.69 31.70
C THR A 660 21.27 18.80 31.63
N THR A 661 20.03 18.54 32.02
CA THR A 661 18.95 19.55 32.00
C THR A 661 18.46 19.87 33.40
N ASP A 662 18.10 21.13 33.63
CA ASP A 662 17.53 21.58 34.90
C ASP A 662 16.20 20.86 35.18
N GLY A 663 16.26 19.85 36.05
CA GLY A 663 15.11 19.04 36.46
C GLY A 663 15.14 17.55 36.10
N SER A 664 16.27 17.02 35.59
CA SER A 664 16.38 15.63 35.12
C SER A 664 16.53 14.54 36.20
N ALA A 665 16.54 14.86 37.49
CA ALA A 665 16.58 13.84 38.55
C ALA A 665 15.27 13.78 39.34
N ILE A 666 14.47 12.74 39.11
CA ILE A 666 13.69 12.13 40.18
C ILE A 666 14.68 11.24 40.92
N GLU A 667 15.21 11.69 42.06
CA GLU A 667 15.95 10.79 42.95
C GLU A 667 14.94 9.99 43.78
N GLU A 668 14.94 8.68 43.59
CA GLU A 668 14.29 7.75 44.53
C GLU A 668 15.12 7.75 45.82
N VAL A 669 14.54 8.18 46.94
CA VAL A 669 15.21 8.14 48.23
C VAL A 669 15.34 6.68 48.65
N LYS A 670 16.57 6.16 48.72
CA LYS A 670 16.85 4.83 49.27
C LYS A 670 16.31 4.75 50.70
N ALA A 671 15.75 3.59 51.07
CA ALA A 671 14.89 3.31 52.23
C ALA A 671 15.44 3.66 53.64
N ASP A 672 16.56 4.35 53.75
CA ASP A 672 17.38 4.41 54.96
C ASP A 672 17.53 5.84 55.52
N GLU A 673 17.04 6.88 54.83
CA GLU A 673 17.04 8.25 55.37
C GLU A 673 15.86 8.46 56.34
N GLN A 674 16.14 8.49 57.64
CA GLN A 674 15.15 8.91 58.64
C GLN A 674 14.80 10.39 58.46
N ILE A 675 13.58 10.66 57.98
CA ILE A 675 13.02 12.00 57.94
C ILE A 675 12.73 12.48 59.38
N SER A 676 13.34 13.60 59.77
CA SER A 676 13.05 14.29 61.02
C SER A 676 11.56 14.63 61.14
N LYS A 677 10.95 14.38 62.31
CA LYS A 677 9.53 14.64 62.61
C LYS A 677 9.11 16.11 62.45
N ASP A 678 10.09 17.00 62.34
CA ASP A 678 9.90 18.46 62.35
C ASP A 678 10.01 19.11 60.96
N GLU A 679 10.35 18.36 59.89
CA GLU A 679 10.38 18.90 58.52
C GLU A 679 8.98 18.91 57.87
N PRO A 680 8.52 20.05 57.31
CA PRO A 680 7.23 20.13 56.62
C PRO A 680 7.26 19.42 55.26
N ILE A 681 6.35 18.47 55.05
CA ILE A 681 6.14 17.73 53.79
C ILE A 681 4.89 18.27 53.08
N TYR A 682 4.90 18.34 51.74
CA TYR A 682 3.81 18.91 50.95
C TYR A 682 3.28 17.92 49.89
N ASP A 683 1.99 17.98 49.58
CA ASP A 683 1.41 17.24 48.45
C ASP A 683 1.64 17.96 47.11
N ILE A 684 1.27 17.30 46.00
CA ILE A 684 1.40 17.85 44.64
C ILE A 684 0.60 19.15 44.42
N MET A 685 -0.35 19.47 45.32
CA MET A 685 -1.16 20.70 45.32
C MET A 685 -0.63 21.75 46.30
N GLY A 686 0.54 21.55 46.90
CA GLY A 686 1.19 22.48 47.83
C GLY A 686 0.61 22.49 49.25
N ARG A 687 -0.18 21.48 49.64
CA ARG A 687 -0.76 21.38 50.99
C ARG A 687 0.16 20.61 51.93
N ARG A 688 0.29 21.08 53.17
CA ARG A 688 1.12 20.42 54.20
C ARG A 688 0.49 19.08 54.62
N VAL A 689 1.29 18.01 54.59
CA VAL A 689 0.89 16.65 54.96
C VAL A 689 1.54 16.28 56.29
N PHE A 690 0.76 15.69 57.21
CA PHE A 690 1.20 15.43 58.59
C PHE A 690 1.51 13.95 58.89
N ASN A 691 1.19 13.03 57.98
CA ASN A 691 1.49 11.59 58.11
C ASN A 691 1.85 11.02 56.72
N VAL A 692 2.99 10.34 56.62
CA VAL A 692 3.50 9.75 55.37
C VAL A 692 3.98 8.33 55.65
N GLU A 693 3.63 7.36 54.80
CA GLU A 693 4.24 6.03 54.86
C GLU A 693 5.67 6.08 54.29
N PRO A 694 6.67 5.43 54.92
CA PRO A 694 8.09 5.61 54.59
C PRO A 694 8.50 5.33 53.12
N ASN A 695 7.70 4.58 52.36
CA ASN A 695 8.11 4.01 51.08
C ASN A 695 7.54 4.71 49.83
N ARG A 696 7.13 5.98 49.91
CA ARG A 696 6.52 6.70 48.77
C ARG A 696 6.97 8.15 48.62
N ILE A 697 8.20 8.48 49.01
CA ILE A 697 8.69 9.86 49.00
C ILE A 697 9.65 10.08 47.84
N TYR A 698 9.29 10.99 46.94
CA TYR A 698 10.10 11.40 45.79
C TYR A 698 10.60 12.82 45.99
N ILE A 699 11.84 13.12 45.60
CA ILE A 699 12.37 14.50 45.62
C ILE A 699 12.33 15.07 44.21
N GLN A 700 11.65 16.19 44.03
CA GLN A 700 11.65 16.96 42.78
C GLN A 700 11.91 18.44 43.13
N LYS A 701 12.88 19.10 42.50
CA LYS A 701 13.18 20.53 42.76
C LYS A 701 13.42 20.86 44.26
N GLY A 702 14.07 19.96 45.01
CA GLY A 702 14.34 20.13 46.45
C GLY A 702 13.09 20.06 47.36
N LYS A 703 11.96 19.60 46.83
CA LYS A 703 10.70 19.39 47.57
C LYS A 703 10.37 17.90 47.59
N LYS A 704 9.94 17.40 48.76
CA LYS A 704 9.53 16.01 48.99
C LYS A 704 8.05 15.86 48.60
N PHE A 705 7.72 14.91 47.73
CA PHE A 705 6.38 14.59 47.23
C PHE A 705 5.99 13.16 47.58
N ILE A 706 4.68 12.90 47.65
CA ILE A 706 4.14 11.55 47.89
C ILE A 706 3.32 11.13 46.66
N GLN A 707 3.68 10.03 46.02
CA GLN A 707 2.82 9.42 44.99
C GLN A 707 1.67 8.69 45.69
N LYS A 708 0.43 9.01 45.31
CA LYS A 708 -0.77 8.45 45.92
C LYS A 708 -1.02 7.02 45.46
#